data_AF-A0A9X0R4H5-F1
#
_entry.id   AF-A0A9X0R4H5-F1
#
_cell.length_a   1.000
_cell.length_b   1.000
_cell.length_c   1.000
_cell.angle_alpha   90.00
_cell.angle_beta   90.00
_cell.angle_gamma   90.00
#
_symmetry.space_group_name_H-M   'P 1'
#
loop_
_entity.id
_entity.type
_entity.pdbx_description
1 polymer ?
#
loop_
_entity_poly.entity_id
_entity_poly.type
_entity_poly.pdbx_seq_one_letter_code
_entity_poly.pdbx_strand_id
1 'polypeptide(L)'
;MATTDGAFRAATFNSSLNRAAEGQLVADLATPSDAQAQAVAEIVQRTAPDILLMNEFDYAPYEAAAGLLRLNYLDLPQDTLGLGPTDAAGYPYAFVAPLNTGLASGFDLNHDGQVVTTPGGRGYGDDALGFGEFPGQYGMAIFSKFPILEEHVRTFQTFLWKDMPGARLPDDAATPATGDWYSPEELAVLRLPSKSFWDIPVLVEGEVVHILALHPTPPTFDGPEDRNGLRNADEIRLVADYVTPGHGGYIYDDEGVYGGLPVGERFVVLGDLNADPQDGDSTDQAILQLLNSSAVDASLRPASAGGPEQAALQGGANAAHLGDPAFDTADFADAAPGNLRADYVLPSKAGLAPRGAGVFWPQADDPLLPLVGRFDPSLPGGFPSSDHRLVWSDVALTPDEPRGFATLDGEPPVVIGHRGASAERPEHTLASYRLAIEQGAEVIEPDLVVTKDGRLIARHEPEIGGTTDVADRPEFADRQTTKMLDGVPVEGWWAEDFTLAEIKTLYARERIPEIRPDNTTYDDLYRIPTFAEVIDLVKQAEVETGRKIGIAPETKHPTYFEFEGRGLDGTPIGQDTSRLLVDTLVANDFTDPSRVIIQSFELANLIELQREIMPAAGIDIPLLQLMNEGGYDIAFNLDPARGNNPDAYAGFDVPLTTESAANGDLYAPTALRAMKALYAEGIGPYKDDILPVRTVSPVDGDGDRRATITRQLTGEVTDLLDDAHEAGLEVIIYTLRDEEPFQSLNPDGSVRLAEEEYRAFIDLGVDGFFTDSPASGRAAVDGAVADLL
;
A
#
# COMPACT_ATOMS: atom_id res chain seq x y z
N MET A 1 23.41 3.92 -29.38
CA MET A 1 23.61 2.48 -29.65
C MET A 1 23.58 1.83 -28.28
N ALA A 2 22.62 0.95 -28.04
CA ALA A 2 22.45 0.26 -26.77
C ALA A 2 23.79 -0.32 -26.30
N THR A 3 24.08 -0.17 -25.00
CA THR A 3 25.16 -0.90 -24.36
C THR A 3 24.91 -2.41 -24.58
N THR A 4 25.96 -3.21 -24.64
CA THR A 4 25.86 -4.66 -24.88
C THR A 4 24.79 -5.28 -23.97
N ASP A 5 23.82 -5.98 -24.58
CA ASP A 5 22.59 -6.59 -24.01
C ASP A 5 21.27 -5.79 -24.05
N GLY A 6 21.14 -4.69 -24.81
CA GLY A 6 19.83 -4.03 -24.98
C GLY A 6 19.37 -3.26 -23.74
N ALA A 7 20.32 -2.87 -22.88
CA ALA A 7 20.10 -1.96 -21.77
C ALA A 7 20.22 -0.50 -22.24
N PHE A 8 19.49 0.39 -21.55
CA PHE A 8 19.68 1.83 -21.64
C PHE A 8 20.33 2.36 -20.38
N ARG A 9 21.12 3.43 -20.49
CA ARG A 9 21.74 4.08 -19.35
C ARG A 9 20.89 5.26 -18.86
N ALA A 10 20.37 5.16 -17.64
CA ALA A 10 19.76 6.28 -16.94
C ALA A 10 20.78 6.92 -15.98
N ALA A 11 20.81 8.25 -15.92
CA ALA A 11 21.72 8.98 -15.06
C ALA A 11 21.09 10.23 -14.45
N THR A 12 21.56 10.59 -13.27
CA THR A 12 21.34 11.91 -12.66
C THR A 12 22.67 12.61 -12.45
N PHE A 13 22.68 13.93 -12.62
CA PHE A 13 23.84 14.77 -12.34
C PHE A 13 23.38 16.12 -11.81
N ASN A 14 23.52 16.34 -10.50
CA ASN A 14 23.56 17.70 -9.98
C ASN A 14 24.82 18.39 -10.53
N SER A 15 24.58 19.37 -11.40
CA SER A 15 25.62 19.95 -12.26
C SER A 15 26.13 21.29 -11.75
N SER A 16 25.51 21.84 -10.69
CA SER A 16 25.75 23.19 -10.18
C SER A 16 25.85 24.25 -11.28
N LEU A 17 25.05 24.07 -12.34
CA LEU A 17 24.83 25.03 -13.41
C LEU A 17 23.76 26.06 -13.02
N ASN A 18 23.68 26.38 -11.73
CA ASN A 18 22.91 27.49 -11.21
C ASN A 18 23.79 28.74 -11.14
N ARG A 19 23.18 29.92 -11.14
CA ARG A 19 23.90 31.20 -11.06
C ARG A 19 23.32 32.09 -9.98
N ALA A 20 24.10 33.05 -9.52
CA ALA A 20 23.68 34.03 -8.51
C ALA A 20 22.71 35.11 -9.06
N ALA A 21 22.49 35.16 -10.38
CA ALA A 21 21.64 36.15 -11.02
C ALA A 21 20.79 35.53 -12.13
N GLU A 22 19.53 35.95 -12.19
CA GLU A 22 18.56 35.52 -13.20
C GLU A 22 19.09 35.74 -14.62
N GLY A 23 19.01 34.71 -15.46
CA GLY A 23 19.44 34.74 -16.85
C GLY A 23 20.96 34.67 -17.08
N GLN A 24 21.78 34.63 -16.03
CA GLN A 24 23.23 34.48 -16.19
C GLN A 24 23.59 33.11 -16.81
N LEU A 25 22.88 32.04 -16.44
CA LEU A 25 23.12 30.71 -17.03
C LEU A 25 22.92 30.74 -18.55
N VAL A 26 21.83 31.38 -19.01
CA VAL A 26 21.54 31.55 -20.44
C VAL A 26 22.68 32.30 -21.14
N ALA A 27 23.24 33.34 -20.50
CA ALA A 27 24.36 34.09 -21.06
C ALA A 27 25.65 33.25 -21.16
N ASP A 28 25.94 32.43 -20.14
CA ASP A 28 27.12 31.56 -20.12
C ASP A 28 27.00 30.43 -21.16
N LEU A 29 25.80 29.88 -21.32
CA LEU A 29 25.53 28.81 -22.29
C LEU A 29 25.41 29.30 -23.74
N ALA A 30 25.29 30.62 -23.98
CA ALA A 30 25.13 31.20 -25.32
C ALA A 30 26.33 31.00 -26.25
N THR A 31 27.50 30.73 -25.69
CA THR A 31 28.73 30.40 -26.43
C THR A 31 29.37 29.15 -25.85
N PRO A 32 30.12 28.34 -26.61
CA PRO A 32 30.71 27.08 -26.15
C PRO A 32 32.00 27.26 -25.33
N SER A 33 32.08 28.29 -24.48
CA SER A 33 33.32 28.73 -23.82
C SER A 33 33.27 28.76 -22.30
N ASP A 34 32.13 28.44 -21.68
CA ASP A 34 32.05 28.31 -20.23
C ASP A 34 32.78 27.03 -19.80
N ALA A 35 33.76 27.18 -18.91
CA ALA A 35 34.65 26.08 -18.53
C ALA A 35 33.94 25.01 -17.71
N GLN A 36 33.00 25.40 -16.84
CA GLN A 36 32.23 24.46 -16.01
C GLN A 36 31.29 23.65 -16.91
N ALA A 37 30.57 24.29 -17.81
CA ALA A 37 29.69 23.62 -18.76
C ALA A 37 30.46 22.69 -19.72
N GLN A 38 31.70 23.03 -20.12
CA GLN A 38 32.57 22.11 -20.87
C GLN A 38 32.95 20.87 -20.05
N ALA A 39 33.33 21.04 -18.78
CA ALA A 39 33.66 19.92 -17.91
C ALA A 39 32.44 19.01 -17.68
N VAL A 40 31.27 19.59 -17.37
CA VAL A 40 29.99 18.88 -17.23
C VAL A 40 29.66 18.10 -18.51
N ALA A 41 29.75 18.74 -19.68
CA ALA A 41 29.47 18.08 -20.95
C ALA A 41 30.45 16.95 -21.26
N GLU A 42 31.74 17.12 -20.92
CA GLU A 42 32.73 16.05 -21.11
C GLU A 42 32.46 14.85 -20.20
N ILE A 43 32.09 15.07 -18.93
CA ILE A 43 31.67 14.00 -18.01
C ILE A 43 30.47 13.24 -18.58
N VAL A 44 29.44 13.97 -19.05
CA VAL A 44 28.25 13.38 -19.67
C VAL A 44 28.61 12.57 -20.91
N GLN A 45 29.47 13.08 -21.79
CA GLN A 45 29.84 12.38 -23.02
C GLN A 45 30.74 11.15 -22.77
N ARG A 46 31.59 11.19 -21.74
CA ARG A 46 32.40 10.03 -21.31
C ARG A 46 31.56 8.95 -20.63
N THR A 47 30.52 9.36 -19.90
CA THR A 47 29.59 8.43 -19.26
C THR A 47 28.51 7.93 -20.22
N ALA A 48 28.21 8.69 -21.26
CA ALA A 48 27.26 8.40 -22.32
C ALA A 48 25.85 7.94 -21.86
N PRO A 49 25.16 8.68 -20.97
CA PRO A 49 23.78 8.35 -20.63
C PRO A 49 22.86 8.38 -21.85
N ASP A 50 21.81 7.58 -21.83
CA ASP A 50 20.71 7.63 -22.80
C ASP A 50 19.56 8.51 -22.30
N ILE A 51 19.35 8.53 -20.98
CA ILE A 51 18.45 9.45 -20.28
C ILE A 51 19.25 10.12 -19.16
N LEU A 52 19.21 11.45 -19.10
CA LEU A 52 19.96 12.27 -18.15
C LEU A 52 19.01 13.26 -17.47
N LEU A 53 18.90 13.18 -16.15
CA LEU A 53 18.42 14.27 -15.31
C LEU A 53 19.59 15.16 -14.90
N MET A 54 19.43 16.46 -15.08
CA MET A 54 20.37 17.48 -14.64
C MET A 54 19.73 18.33 -13.55
N ASN A 55 20.27 18.25 -12.33
CA ASN A 55 19.87 19.08 -11.19
C ASN A 55 20.76 20.33 -11.07
N GLU A 56 20.29 21.28 -10.26
CA GLU A 56 20.84 22.64 -10.15
C GLU A 56 21.06 23.31 -11.52
N PHE A 57 20.06 23.21 -12.38
CA PHE A 57 20.06 23.83 -13.69
C PHE A 57 18.99 24.93 -13.71
N ASP A 58 19.40 26.21 -13.67
CA ASP A 58 18.45 27.32 -13.59
C ASP A 58 17.39 27.22 -14.69
N TYR A 59 16.12 27.25 -14.27
CA TYR A 59 15.00 27.15 -15.17
C TYR A 59 14.93 28.38 -16.09
N ALA A 60 14.83 28.09 -17.38
CA ALA A 60 14.40 29.03 -18.40
C ALA A 60 13.57 28.24 -19.43
N PRO A 61 12.74 28.91 -20.25
CA PRO A 61 12.07 28.25 -21.37
C PRO A 61 13.08 27.45 -22.19
N TYR A 62 12.69 26.27 -22.67
CA TYR A 62 13.59 25.27 -23.27
C TYR A 62 14.68 25.85 -24.19
N GLU A 63 14.28 26.66 -25.17
CA GLU A 63 15.20 27.26 -26.17
C GLU A 63 16.26 28.19 -25.58
N ALA A 64 16.10 28.63 -24.33
CA ALA A 64 16.98 29.61 -23.68
C ALA A 64 18.08 28.98 -22.82
N ALA A 65 17.88 27.83 -22.19
CA ALA A 65 18.92 27.20 -21.36
C ALA A 65 19.24 25.79 -21.82
N ALA A 66 18.31 24.83 -21.65
CA ALA A 66 18.53 23.43 -22.03
C ALA A 66 18.88 23.27 -23.52
N GLY A 67 18.24 24.05 -24.41
CA GLY A 67 18.56 24.09 -25.83
C GLY A 67 19.98 24.63 -26.11
N LEU A 68 20.43 25.64 -25.38
CA LEU A 68 21.79 26.19 -25.52
C LEU A 68 22.85 25.23 -24.98
N LEU A 69 22.62 24.61 -23.82
CA LEU A 69 23.51 23.56 -23.29
C LEU A 69 23.65 22.42 -24.32
N ARG A 70 22.53 21.97 -24.89
CA ARG A 70 22.55 20.94 -25.93
C ARG A 70 23.38 21.37 -27.13
N LEU A 71 23.06 22.50 -27.75
CA LEU A 71 23.68 22.94 -29.01
C LEU A 71 25.16 23.31 -28.87
N ASN A 72 25.54 23.97 -27.78
CA ASN A 72 26.89 24.52 -27.61
C ASN A 72 27.83 23.60 -26.82
N TYR A 73 27.31 22.57 -26.14
CA TYR A 73 28.15 21.71 -25.30
C TYR A 73 27.89 20.22 -25.53
N LEU A 74 26.66 19.74 -25.37
CA LEU A 74 26.38 18.29 -25.44
C LEU A 74 26.44 17.73 -26.87
N ASP A 75 26.05 18.52 -27.88
CA ASP A 75 26.12 18.14 -29.30
C ASP A 75 27.49 18.40 -29.94
N LEU A 76 28.44 18.98 -29.19
CA LEU A 76 29.81 19.21 -29.62
C LEU A 76 30.77 18.26 -28.88
N PRO A 77 31.63 17.52 -29.59
CA PRO A 77 32.74 16.79 -28.97
C PRO A 77 33.56 17.66 -28.00
N GLN A 78 33.74 17.19 -26.77
CA GLN A 78 34.58 17.82 -25.76
C GLN A 78 35.96 17.15 -25.70
N ASP A 79 36.99 17.93 -25.37
CA ASP A 79 38.37 17.46 -25.15
C ASP A 79 39.14 18.45 -24.26
N THR A 80 38.54 18.84 -23.13
CA THR A 80 39.10 19.86 -22.22
C THR A 80 40.45 19.41 -21.64
N LEU A 81 40.67 18.10 -21.54
CA LEU A 81 41.89 17.49 -21.00
C LEU A 81 42.91 17.06 -22.06
N GLY A 82 42.61 17.19 -23.36
CA GLY A 82 43.51 16.77 -24.44
C GLY A 82 43.73 15.25 -24.50
N LEU A 83 42.76 14.47 -24.05
CA LEU A 83 42.77 13.00 -24.06
C LEU A 83 42.21 12.41 -25.36
N GLY A 84 41.73 13.27 -26.26
CA GLY A 84 41.07 12.93 -27.50
C GLY A 84 39.57 13.28 -27.43
N PRO A 85 38.98 13.75 -28.56
CA PRO A 85 37.59 14.19 -28.58
C PRO A 85 36.64 13.03 -28.25
N THR A 86 35.68 13.33 -27.39
CA THR A 86 34.52 12.47 -27.11
C THR A 86 33.54 12.46 -28.29
N ASP A 87 32.59 11.53 -28.26
CA ASP A 87 31.42 11.62 -29.14
C ASP A 87 30.43 12.63 -28.56
N ALA A 88 29.72 13.35 -29.44
CA ALA A 88 28.58 14.17 -29.04
C ALA A 88 27.51 13.29 -28.35
N ALA A 89 26.90 13.79 -27.28
CA ALA A 89 25.92 13.03 -26.50
C ALA A 89 24.64 12.76 -27.31
N GLY A 90 24.18 13.76 -28.09
CA GLY A 90 23.11 13.62 -29.08
C GLY A 90 21.73 13.34 -28.48
N TYR A 91 21.15 14.33 -27.80
CA TYR A 91 19.81 14.25 -27.18
C TYR A 91 18.72 14.93 -28.05
N PRO A 92 18.00 14.20 -28.90
CA PRO A 92 16.91 14.76 -29.71
C PRO A 92 15.76 15.32 -28.85
N TYR A 93 15.52 14.76 -27.66
CA TYR A 93 14.42 15.13 -26.77
C TYR A 93 14.94 15.71 -25.47
N ALA A 94 14.19 16.66 -24.92
CA ALA A 94 14.47 17.26 -23.63
C ALA A 94 13.19 17.82 -23.04
N PHE A 95 13.13 17.89 -21.71
CA PHE A 95 11.98 18.38 -20.97
C PHE A 95 12.43 19.34 -19.86
N VAL A 96 11.72 20.46 -19.75
CA VAL A 96 11.83 21.45 -18.67
C VAL A 96 10.42 21.94 -18.35
N ALA A 97 10.13 22.18 -17.06
CA ALA A 97 8.86 22.73 -16.61
C ALA A 97 9.07 23.73 -15.46
N PRO A 98 8.07 24.58 -15.16
CA PRO A 98 8.12 25.48 -14.01
C PRO A 98 8.34 24.76 -12.66
N LEU A 99 8.88 25.50 -11.69
CA LEU A 99 9.34 25.00 -10.39
C LEU A 99 8.97 26.00 -9.28
N ASN A 100 9.01 25.58 -8.02
CA ASN A 100 8.70 26.42 -6.85
C ASN A 100 9.87 27.24 -6.29
N THR A 101 11.09 26.85 -6.61
CA THR A 101 12.30 27.57 -6.18
C THR A 101 12.27 29.04 -6.62
N GLY A 102 12.49 29.93 -5.66
CA GLY A 102 12.49 31.37 -5.85
C GLY A 102 11.13 31.95 -6.27
N LEU A 103 10.01 31.22 -6.19
CA LEU A 103 8.68 31.81 -6.31
C LEU A 103 8.26 32.42 -4.97
N ALA A 104 7.98 33.72 -4.94
CA ALA A 104 7.57 34.38 -3.71
C ALA A 104 6.27 33.78 -3.14
N SER A 105 6.28 33.38 -1.86
CA SER A 105 5.08 32.86 -1.18
C SER A 105 4.09 33.96 -0.82
N GLY A 106 4.60 35.17 -0.54
CA GLY A 106 3.81 36.28 0.01
C GLY A 106 3.71 36.28 1.55
N PHE A 107 4.42 35.36 2.22
CA PHE A 107 4.43 35.17 3.66
C PHE A 107 5.85 35.19 4.22
N ASP A 108 5.98 35.31 5.54
CA ASP A 108 7.24 35.30 6.31
C ASP A 108 7.45 33.85 6.77
N LEU A 109 8.08 33.02 5.94
CA LEU A 109 8.11 31.56 6.17
C LEU A 109 9.18 31.14 7.19
N ASN A 110 10.13 32.03 7.50
CA ASN A 110 11.19 31.81 8.47
C ASN A 110 10.96 32.54 9.82
N HIS A 111 9.85 33.29 9.94
CA HIS A 111 9.47 34.04 11.11
C HIS A 111 10.51 35.08 11.57
N ASP A 112 11.24 35.69 10.65
CA ASP A 112 12.21 36.74 10.99
C ASP A 112 11.58 38.13 11.19
N GLY A 113 10.27 38.25 10.93
CA GLY A 113 9.47 39.45 11.06
C GLY A 113 9.39 40.28 9.78
N GLN A 114 9.87 39.78 8.64
CA GLN A 114 9.81 40.43 7.34
C GLN A 114 9.23 39.50 6.28
N VAL A 115 8.43 40.07 5.37
CA VAL A 115 7.95 39.37 4.17
C VAL A 115 8.71 39.95 2.97
N VAL A 116 9.53 39.14 2.32
CA VAL A 116 10.39 39.55 1.21
C VAL A 116 9.91 38.92 -0.11
N THR A 117 9.26 39.73 -0.94
CA THR A 117 8.64 39.26 -2.22
C THR A 117 9.37 39.74 -3.47
N THR A 118 10.48 40.45 -3.33
CA THR A 118 11.25 40.99 -4.48
C THR A 118 12.58 40.24 -4.64
N PRO A 119 12.82 39.59 -5.79
CA PRO A 119 14.08 38.91 -6.09
C PRO A 119 15.31 39.78 -5.82
N GLY A 120 16.37 39.17 -5.26
CA GLY A 120 17.61 39.85 -4.86
C GLY A 120 17.51 40.73 -3.60
N GLY A 121 16.37 40.76 -2.93
CA GLY A 121 16.24 41.31 -1.57
C GLY A 121 16.88 40.38 -0.54
N ARG A 122 17.51 40.91 0.51
CA ARG A 122 18.03 40.09 1.61
C ARG A 122 16.88 39.34 2.29
N GLY A 123 16.97 38.01 2.35
CA GLY A 123 15.91 37.14 2.89
C GLY A 123 14.88 36.68 1.86
N TYR A 124 15.04 37.01 0.57
CA TYR A 124 14.08 36.62 -0.47
C TYR A 124 13.92 35.09 -0.58
N GLY A 125 15.04 34.36 -0.59
CA GLY A 125 15.00 32.90 -0.70
C GLY A 125 14.32 32.24 0.50
N ASP A 126 14.41 32.83 1.69
CA ASP A 126 13.82 32.28 2.91
C ASP A 126 12.28 32.33 2.91
N ASP A 127 11.69 33.27 2.16
CA ASP A 127 10.24 33.48 2.00
C ASP A 127 9.67 32.94 0.68
N ALA A 128 10.50 32.30 -0.14
CA ALA A 128 10.06 31.66 -1.37
C ALA A 128 9.42 30.27 -1.09
N LEU A 129 8.53 29.82 -1.98
CA LEU A 129 7.86 28.52 -1.88
C LEU A 129 8.85 27.34 -1.87
N GLY A 130 10.00 27.51 -2.52
CA GLY A 130 11.23 26.80 -2.25
C GLY A 130 12.41 27.75 -2.34
N PHE A 131 13.50 27.48 -1.62
CA PHE A 131 14.63 28.41 -1.54
C PHE A 131 15.22 28.72 -2.93
N GLY A 132 15.39 30.01 -3.22
CA GLY A 132 15.99 30.55 -4.44
C GLY A 132 15.96 32.07 -4.46
N GLU A 133 17.02 32.71 -4.95
CA GLU A 133 17.19 34.17 -5.01
C GLU A 133 16.42 34.83 -6.17
N PHE A 134 15.95 34.02 -7.12
CA PHE A 134 15.05 34.39 -8.22
C PHE A 134 14.24 33.17 -8.69
N PRO A 135 13.06 33.38 -9.32
CA PRO A 135 12.24 32.30 -9.86
C PRO A 135 13.02 31.34 -10.77
N GLY A 136 13.07 30.06 -10.39
CA GLY A 136 13.67 29.01 -11.20
C GLY A 136 15.15 28.72 -10.92
N GLN A 137 15.80 29.42 -9.99
CA GLN A 137 17.17 29.09 -9.59
C GLN A 137 17.28 27.64 -9.08
N TYR A 138 18.39 26.92 -9.30
CA TYR A 138 18.53 25.52 -8.83
C TYR A 138 17.52 24.52 -9.44
N GLY A 139 17.08 24.80 -10.67
CA GLY A 139 16.08 23.99 -11.34
C GLY A 139 16.55 22.63 -11.84
N MET A 140 15.80 22.09 -12.79
CA MET A 140 16.05 20.76 -13.36
C MET A 140 15.82 20.75 -14.87
N ALA A 141 16.52 19.87 -15.58
CA ALA A 141 16.28 19.57 -16.99
C ALA A 141 16.50 18.08 -17.29
N ILE A 142 15.64 17.50 -18.13
CA ILE A 142 15.78 16.14 -18.65
C ILE A 142 16.28 16.19 -20.08
N PHE A 143 17.23 15.31 -20.42
CA PHE A 143 17.70 15.07 -21.77
C PHE A 143 17.58 13.58 -22.10
N SER A 144 17.00 13.24 -23.25
CA SER A 144 16.73 11.85 -23.62
C SER A 144 17.06 11.57 -25.08
N LYS A 145 17.65 10.40 -25.33
CA LYS A 145 17.80 9.81 -26.66
C LYS A 145 16.52 9.16 -27.17
N PHE A 146 15.59 8.87 -26.26
CA PHE A 146 14.29 8.25 -26.53
C PHE A 146 13.16 9.30 -26.50
N PRO A 147 12.09 9.11 -27.30
CA PRO A 147 10.95 10.02 -27.30
C PRO A 147 10.34 10.20 -25.91
N ILE A 148 10.06 11.45 -25.53
CA ILE A 148 9.26 11.79 -24.35
C ILE A 148 7.81 11.90 -24.80
N LEU A 149 6.89 11.26 -24.08
CA LEU A 149 5.45 11.35 -24.33
C LEU A 149 4.88 12.55 -23.58
N GLU A 150 5.12 13.75 -24.11
CA GLU A 150 4.81 15.02 -23.43
C GLU A 150 3.34 15.15 -23.02
N GLU A 151 2.40 14.58 -23.77
CA GLU A 151 0.97 14.61 -23.46
C GLU A 151 0.56 13.76 -22.26
N HIS A 152 1.46 12.92 -21.76
CA HIS A 152 1.27 12.03 -20.62
C HIS A 152 2.13 12.40 -19.42
N VAL A 153 2.89 13.49 -19.50
CA VAL A 153 3.72 13.97 -18.39
C VAL A 153 2.82 14.49 -17.27
N ARG A 154 3.11 14.07 -16.04
CA ARG A 154 2.49 14.62 -14.83
C ARG A 154 3.51 15.44 -14.06
N THR A 155 3.10 16.61 -13.60
CA THR A 155 3.91 17.48 -12.73
C THR A 155 3.17 17.70 -11.43
N PHE A 156 3.92 17.77 -10.33
CA PHE A 156 3.37 17.90 -8.98
C PHE A 156 3.84 19.21 -8.33
N GLN A 157 4.06 20.27 -9.12
CA GLN A 157 4.56 21.54 -8.61
C GLN A 157 3.62 22.13 -7.54
N THR A 158 2.32 21.96 -7.69
CA THR A 158 1.31 22.64 -6.89
C THR A 158 0.74 21.79 -5.76
N PHE A 159 1.19 20.54 -5.59
CA PHE A 159 0.75 19.69 -4.48
C PHE A 159 1.10 20.34 -3.12
N LEU A 160 0.08 20.56 -2.27
CA LEU A 160 0.23 21.27 -0.99
C LEU A 160 0.75 20.34 0.11
N TRP A 161 1.64 20.84 0.97
CA TRP A 161 2.22 20.02 2.05
C TRP A 161 1.17 19.52 3.05
N LYS A 162 0.22 20.39 3.41
CA LYS A 162 -0.87 20.01 4.31
C LYS A 162 -1.84 18.95 3.76
N ASP A 163 -1.85 18.70 2.45
CA ASP A 163 -2.77 17.75 1.82
C ASP A 163 -2.23 16.32 1.89
N MET A 164 -0.95 16.15 2.28
CA MET A 164 -0.36 14.86 2.54
C MET A 164 -0.89 14.27 3.87
N PRO A 165 -1.44 13.05 3.88
CA PRO A 165 -1.90 12.40 5.11
C PRO A 165 -0.76 12.24 6.12
N GLY A 166 -0.96 12.79 7.32
CA GLY A 166 0.07 12.77 8.37
C GLY A 166 1.32 13.56 7.99
N ALA A 167 1.19 14.65 7.21
CA ALA A 167 2.30 15.55 6.88
C ALA A 167 3.12 15.92 8.12
N ARG A 168 4.43 15.82 8.00
CA ARG A 168 5.42 16.13 9.04
C ARG A 168 5.65 17.63 9.13
N LEU A 169 4.60 18.38 9.47
CA LEU A 169 4.70 19.84 9.60
C LEU A 169 5.60 20.21 10.80
N PRO A 170 6.48 21.23 10.67
CA PRO A 170 7.37 21.64 11.75
C PRO A 170 6.61 22.28 12.93
N ASP A 171 7.19 22.14 14.12
CA ASP A 171 6.63 22.68 15.39
C ASP A 171 7.20 24.07 15.69
N ASP A 172 6.37 25.00 16.17
CA ASP A 172 6.87 26.21 16.83
C ASP A 172 7.18 25.91 18.31
N ALA A 173 8.46 25.86 18.65
CA ALA A 173 8.92 25.62 20.01
C ALA A 173 8.42 26.64 21.06
N ALA A 174 7.86 27.79 20.63
CA ALA A 174 7.23 28.77 21.50
C ALA A 174 5.80 28.41 21.92
N THR A 175 5.18 27.41 21.29
CA THR A 175 3.82 26.95 21.60
C THR A 175 3.82 25.49 22.08
N PRO A 176 2.72 25.04 22.72
CA PRO A 176 2.54 23.62 23.07
C PRO A 176 1.84 22.81 21.96
N ALA A 177 1.46 23.43 20.84
CA ALA A 177 0.84 22.72 19.72
C ALA A 177 1.94 22.06 18.88
N THR A 178 1.54 21.12 18.02
CA THR A 178 2.41 20.35 17.13
C THR A 178 1.98 20.63 15.70
N GLY A 179 2.93 20.65 14.76
CA GLY A 179 2.76 20.99 13.36
C GLY A 179 2.28 22.42 13.12
N ASP A 180 2.61 23.35 14.02
CA ASP A 180 2.02 24.69 14.06
C ASP A 180 2.97 25.82 13.68
N TRP A 181 4.16 25.52 13.17
CA TRP A 181 5.08 26.53 12.65
C TRP A 181 4.41 27.38 11.56
N TYR A 182 3.68 26.76 10.63
CA TYR A 182 2.97 27.50 9.58
C TYR A 182 1.51 27.75 9.95
N SER A 183 1.04 28.96 9.70
CA SER A 183 -0.36 29.34 9.80
C SER A 183 -1.23 28.64 8.74
N PRO A 184 -2.56 28.55 8.96
CA PRO A 184 -3.48 28.00 7.95
C PRO A 184 -3.42 28.72 6.60
N GLU A 185 -3.16 30.03 6.59
CA GLU A 185 -3.01 30.83 5.38
C GLU A 185 -1.71 30.49 4.62
N GLU A 186 -0.61 30.26 5.34
CA GLU A 186 0.66 29.82 4.74
C GLU A 186 0.54 28.41 4.16
N LEU A 187 -0.04 27.48 4.92
CA LEU A 187 -0.29 26.10 4.45
C LEU A 187 -1.25 26.04 3.26
N ALA A 188 -2.06 27.08 3.01
CA ALA A 188 -2.91 27.16 1.83
C ALA A 188 -2.12 27.45 0.53
N VAL A 189 -0.86 27.90 0.63
CA VAL A 189 0.01 28.17 -0.52
C VAL A 189 1.30 27.35 -0.53
N LEU A 190 1.74 26.86 0.62
CA LEU A 190 3.00 26.14 0.76
C LEU A 190 2.92 24.76 0.08
N ARG A 191 3.73 24.59 -0.96
CA ARG A 191 3.82 23.35 -1.73
C ARG A 191 4.71 22.35 -1.01
N LEU A 192 4.45 21.06 -1.11
CA LEU A 192 5.40 20.06 -0.62
C LEU A 192 6.67 20.06 -1.48
N PRO A 193 6.61 19.86 -2.81
CA PRO A 193 7.82 19.95 -3.62
C PRO A 193 8.47 21.34 -3.56
N SER A 194 9.73 21.41 -3.13
CA SER A 194 10.52 22.64 -3.05
C SER A 194 10.94 23.13 -4.43
N LYS A 195 11.10 22.21 -5.39
CA LYS A 195 11.27 22.51 -6.82
C LYS A 195 10.03 22.01 -7.57
N SER A 196 10.01 20.74 -7.90
CA SER A 196 8.86 20.01 -8.45
C SER A 196 9.19 18.50 -8.39
N PHE A 197 8.17 17.68 -8.53
CA PHE A 197 8.32 16.25 -8.86
C PHE A 197 7.70 16.07 -10.25
N TRP A 198 8.39 15.38 -11.15
CA TRP A 198 7.90 15.08 -12.50
C TRP A 198 7.85 13.58 -12.72
N ASP A 199 6.73 13.09 -13.25
CA ASP A 199 6.61 11.79 -13.87
C ASP A 199 6.60 11.96 -15.39
N ILE A 200 7.67 11.49 -16.04
CA ILE A 200 7.92 11.71 -17.47
C ILE A 200 7.96 10.36 -18.18
N PRO A 201 6.88 9.96 -18.88
CA PRO A 201 6.87 8.72 -19.65
C PRO A 201 7.80 8.81 -20.87
N VAL A 202 8.74 7.88 -20.98
CA VAL A 202 9.74 7.81 -22.05
C VAL A 202 9.61 6.49 -22.81
N LEU A 203 9.61 6.56 -24.15
CA LEU A 203 9.43 5.38 -25.01
C LEU A 203 10.78 4.70 -25.30
N VAL A 204 11.15 3.71 -24.49
CA VAL A 204 12.38 2.95 -24.60
C VAL A 204 12.12 1.64 -25.34
N GLU A 205 12.71 1.48 -26.53
CA GLU A 205 12.54 0.29 -27.38
C GLU A 205 11.08 -0.12 -27.69
N GLY A 206 10.12 0.80 -27.55
CA GLY A 206 8.69 0.56 -27.79
C GLY A 206 7.87 0.40 -26.51
N GLU A 207 8.51 0.29 -25.36
CA GLU A 207 7.87 0.20 -24.04
C GLU A 207 7.93 1.55 -23.32
N VAL A 208 6.93 1.82 -22.48
CA VAL A 208 6.91 3.01 -21.62
C VAL A 208 7.75 2.76 -20.38
N VAL A 209 8.66 3.69 -20.08
CA VAL A 209 9.38 3.76 -18.81
C VAL A 209 9.16 5.15 -18.22
N HIS A 210 8.58 5.21 -17.04
CA HIS A 210 8.35 6.43 -16.28
C HIS A 210 9.67 6.93 -15.69
N ILE A 211 10.08 8.14 -16.03
CA ILE A 211 11.25 8.79 -15.43
C ILE A 211 10.75 9.73 -14.34
N LEU A 212 10.98 9.34 -13.08
CA LEU A 212 10.54 10.06 -11.91
C LEU A 212 11.67 11.01 -11.48
N ALA A 213 11.58 12.27 -11.90
CA ALA A 213 12.63 13.26 -11.76
C ALA A 213 12.43 14.14 -10.52
N LEU A 214 13.47 14.23 -9.69
CA LEU A 214 13.40 14.76 -8.33
C LEU A 214 14.56 15.68 -7.98
N HIS A 215 14.25 16.67 -7.15
CA HIS A 215 15.24 17.57 -6.52
C HIS A 215 14.69 18.14 -5.20
N PRO A 216 14.40 17.30 -4.19
CA PRO A 216 13.91 17.76 -2.90
C PRO A 216 14.86 18.75 -2.23
N THR A 217 14.37 19.40 -1.19
CA THR A 217 15.17 20.36 -0.42
C THR A 217 16.30 19.65 0.32
N PRO A 218 17.51 20.25 0.43
CA PRO A 218 18.51 19.76 1.36
C PRO A 218 17.99 19.79 2.80
N PRO A 219 18.21 18.76 3.65
CA PRO A 219 17.66 18.66 5.00
C PRO A 219 18.42 19.53 6.04
N THR A 220 18.86 20.72 5.64
CA THR A 220 19.69 21.62 6.46
C THR A 220 19.39 23.08 6.11
N PHE A 221 20.16 24.03 6.65
CA PHE A 221 19.99 25.48 6.47
C PHE A 221 18.77 26.11 7.15
N ASP A 222 18.37 25.57 8.29
CA ASP A 222 17.26 26.06 9.13
C ASP A 222 17.55 25.90 10.63
N GLY A 223 16.55 26.17 11.47
CA GLY A 223 16.68 26.13 12.92
C GLY A 223 16.21 24.80 13.54
N PRO A 224 16.13 24.74 14.89
CA PRO A 224 15.72 23.54 15.61
C PRO A 224 14.32 23.00 15.26
N GLU A 225 13.51 23.78 14.56
CA GLU A 225 12.20 23.39 14.04
C GLU A 225 12.27 22.38 12.87
N ASP A 226 13.44 22.19 12.25
CA ASP A 226 13.72 21.20 11.19
C ASP A 226 12.77 21.25 9.98
N ARG A 227 12.50 22.46 9.44
CA ARG A 227 11.59 22.66 8.31
C ARG A 227 12.01 21.86 7.09
N ASN A 228 13.31 21.88 6.78
CA ASN A 228 13.89 21.31 5.60
C ASN A 228 14.11 19.81 5.74
N GLY A 229 14.52 19.30 6.90
CA GLY A 229 14.62 17.86 7.11
C GLY A 229 13.26 17.18 7.05
N LEU A 230 12.25 17.76 7.72
CA LEU A 230 10.88 17.25 7.67
C LEU A 230 10.27 17.34 6.26
N ARG A 231 10.50 18.45 5.54
CA ARG A 231 10.03 18.60 4.16
C ARG A 231 10.73 17.64 3.21
N ASN A 232 12.04 17.46 3.32
CA ASN A 232 12.78 16.46 2.53
C ASN A 232 12.23 15.05 2.75
N ALA A 233 11.94 14.69 4.01
CA ALA A 233 11.38 13.39 4.35
C ALA A 233 10.01 13.15 3.70
N ASP A 234 9.14 14.16 3.69
CA ASP A 234 7.83 14.09 3.04
C ASP A 234 7.91 14.18 1.51
N GLU A 235 8.87 14.93 0.94
CA GLU A 235 9.11 14.94 -0.52
C GLU A 235 9.55 13.56 -1.00
N ILE A 236 10.39 12.85 -0.24
CA ILE A 236 10.80 11.46 -0.54
C ILE A 236 9.63 10.49 -0.34
N ARG A 237 8.83 10.67 0.72
CA ARG A 237 7.65 9.85 0.97
C ARG A 237 6.61 10.00 -0.13
N LEU A 238 6.37 11.20 -0.65
CA LEU A 238 5.46 11.44 -1.77
C LEU A 238 5.79 10.52 -2.94
N VAL A 239 7.07 10.34 -3.26
CA VAL A 239 7.52 9.44 -4.32
C VAL A 239 7.37 7.98 -3.93
N ALA A 240 7.71 7.63 -2.68
CA ALA A 240 7.57 6.25 -2.19
C ALA A 240 6.10 5.79 -2.26
N ASP A 241 5.16 6.64 -1.87
CA ASP A 241 3.71 6.41 -1.97
C ASP A 241 3.25 6.42 -3.43
N TYR A 242 3.84 7.28 -4.29
CA TYR A 242 3.52 7.35 -5.72
C TYR A 242 3.87 6.05 -6.46
N VAL A 243 5.01 5.42 -6.14
CA VAL A 243 5.47 4.20 -6.82
C VAL A 243 4.93 2.91 -6.21
N THR A 244 4.33 2.97 -5.02
CA THR A 244 3.79 1.80 -4.32
C THR A 244 2.29 1.68 -4.66
N PRO A 245 1.86 0.61 -5.35
CA PRO A 245 0.46 0.42 -5.71
C PRO A 245 -0.46 0.53 -4.48
N GLY A 246 -1.58 1.25 -4.60
CA GLY A 246 -2.54 1.46 -3.51
C GLY A 246 -2.25 2.64 -2.57
N HIS A 247 -1.01 3.14 -2.51
CA HIS A 247 -0.61 4.16 -1.52
C HIS A 247 -0.82 5.60 -2.04
N GLY A 248 -0.81 5.81 -3.36
CA GLY A 248 -0.88 7.14 -3.98
C GLY A 248 -2.28 7.79 -4.06
N GLY A 249 -3.30 7.26 -3.38
CA GLY A 249 -4.70 7.71 -3.52
C GLY A 249 -4.96 9.19 -3.15
N TYR A 250 -4.11 9.78 -2.32
CA TYR A 250 -4.18 11.19 -1.92
C TYR A 250 -3.43 12.15 -2.87
N ILE A 251 -2.57 11.61 -3.74
CA ILE A 251 -1.67 12.39 -4.57
C ILE A 251 -2.43 12.91 -5.79
N TYR A 252 -2.40 14.22 -6.01
CA TYR A 252 -2.94 14.86 -7.21
C TYR A 252 -1.85 15.64 -7.94
N ASP A 253 -1.89 15.61 -9.27
CA ASP A 253 -0.99 16.41 -10.11
C ASP A 253 -1.53 17.83 -10.35
N ASP A 254 -0.76 18.63 -11.09
CA ASP A 254 -1.09 20.02 -11.41
C ASP A 254 -2.34 20.18 -12.30
N GLU A 255 -2.81 19.10 -12.93
CA GLU A 255 -4.08 19.06 -13.69
C GLU A 255 -5.26 18.55 -12.84
N GLY A 256 -5.01 18.13 -11.59
CA GLY A 256 -5.99 17.62 -10.66
C GLY A 256 -6.31 16.14 -10.83
N VAL A 257 -5.46 15.37 -11.53
CA VAL A 257 -5.60 13.92 -11.66
C VAL A 257 -5.01 13.24 -10.44
N TYR A 258 -5.81 12.41 -9.77
CA TYR A 258 -5.45 11.68 -8.57
C TYR A 258 -4.84 10.31 -8.87
N GLY A 259 -4.01 9.82 -7.95
CA GLY A 259 -3.46 8.46 -7.95
C GLY A 259 -1.96 8.38 -8.24
N GLY A 260 -1.36 7.26 -7.80
CA GLY A 260 0.02 6.88 -8.04
C GLY A 260 0.23 6.11 -9.36
N LEU A 261 1.38 5.46 -9.51
CA LEU A 261 1.64 4.53 -10.60
C LEU A 261 0.81 3.25 -10.44
N PRO A 262 0.15 2.78 -11.52
CA PRO A 262 -0.48 1.47 -11.53
C PRO A 262 0.51 0.32 -11.26
N VAL A 263 -0.03 -0.81 -10.80
CA VAL A 263 0.74 -2.03 -10.58
C VAL A 263 1.44 -2.48 -11.87
N GLY A 264 2.72 -2.84 -11.76
CA GLY A 264 3.50 -3.36 -12.87
C GLY A 264 4.09 -2.30 -13.81
N GLU A 265 3.88 -1.00 -13.57
CA GLU A 265 4.52 0.05 -14.36
C GLU A 265 6.04 0.06 -14.17
N ARG A 266 6.75 0.33 -15.27
CA ARG A 266 8.21 0.45 -15.29
C ARG A 266 8.59 1.88 -14.96
N PHE A 267 9.46 2.07 -13.97
CA PHE A 267 9.94 3.41 -13.64
C PHE A 267 11.41 3.43 -13.24
N VAL A 268 12.04 4.60 -13.36
CA VAL A 268 13.34 4.90 -12.79
C VAL A 268 13.26 6.20 -12.02
N VAL A 269 13.51 6.13 -10.71
CA VAL A 269 13.67 7.31 -9.85
C VAL A 269 15.06 7.89 -10.10
N LEU A 270 15.11 9.16 -10.49
CA LEU A 270 16.33 9.92 -10.75
C LEU A 270 16.31 11.20 -9.92
N GLY A 271 17.40 11.51 -9.22
CA GLY A 271 17.55 12.81 -8.60
C GLY A 271 18.65 12.94 -7.57
N ASP A 272 18.99 14.18 -7.28
CA ASP A 272 19.61 14.58 -6.02
C ASP A 272 18.53 14.62 -4.95
N LEU A 273 18.46 13.56 -4.13
CA LEU A 273 17.47 13.41 -3.08
C LEU A 273 17.93 14.03 -1.75
N ASN A 274 19.17 14.51 -1.68
CA ASN A 274 19.76 15.14 -0.50
C ASN A 274 19.65 14.31 0.80
N ALA A 275 19.50 12.99 0.70
CA ALA A 275 19.29 12.12 1.84
C ALA A 275 20.26 10.93 1.81
N ASP A 276 21.23 10.96 2.71
CA ASP A 276 22.16 9.86 2.95
C ASP A 276 21.54 8.84 3.91
N PRO A 277 21.70 7.53 3.69
CA PRO A 277 21.08 6.52 4.55
C PRO A 277 21.68 6.42 5.96
N GLN A 278 22.86 6.99 6.24
CA GLN A 278 23.59 6.78 7.50
C GLN A 278 24.28 8.03 8.08
N ASP A 279 24.87 8.87 7.24
CA ASP A 279 25.86 9.88 7.68
C ASP A 279 25.37 11.34 7.58
N GLY A 280 24.27 11.57 6.87
CA GLY A 280 23.70 12.90 6.64
C GLY A 280 22.67 13.34 7.69
N ASP A 281 22.19 14.57 7.53
CA ASP A 281 21.22 15.20 8.44
C ASP A 281 19.75 14.89 8.10
N SER A 282 19.48 13.92 7.21
CA SER A 282 18.10 13.59 6.81
C SER A 282 17.29 13.06 7.99
N THR A 283 16.11 13.63 8.23
CA THR A 283 15.18 13.19 9.27
C THR A 283 14.74 11.74 9.03
N ASP A 284 14.79 10.92 10.09
CA ASP A 284 14.40 9.50 10.11
C ASP A 284 14.99 8.65 8.97
N GLN A 285 16.19 9.01 8.48
CA GLN A 285 16.82 8.31 7.35
C GLN A 285 15.87 8.24 6.13
N ALA A 286 15.24 9.36 5.79
CA ALA A 286 14.14 9.47 4.83
C ALA A 286 14.28 8.62 3.56
N ILE A 287 15.49 8.52 3.01
CA ILE A 287 15.78 7.74 1.79
C ILE A 287 15.46 6.25 1.92
N LEU A 288 15.46 5.69 3.12
CA LEU A 288 15.09 4.29 3.37
C LEU A 288 13.65 3.98 2.95
N GLN A 289 12.77 4.98 2.89
CA GLN A 289 11.41 4.83 2.36
C GLN A 289 11.41 4.34 0.89
N LEU A 290 12.39 4.79 0.09
CA LEU A 290 12.58 4.30 -1.28
C LEU A 290 13.47 3.07 -1.35
N LEU A 291 14.58 3.04 -0.59
CA LEU A 291 15.53 1.92 -0.66
C LEU A 291 14.95 0.60 -0.14
N ASN A 292 13.97 0.66 0.77
CA ASN A 292 13.28 -0.52 1.31
C ASN A 292 11.92 -0.79 0.63
N SER A 293 11.49 0.05 -0.32
CA SER A 293 10.20 -0.11 -0.99
C SER A 293 10.09 -1.46 -1.70
N SER A 294 8.91 -2.07 -1.64
CA SER A 294 8.58 -3.27 -2.40
C SER A 294 8.65 -3.02 -3.91
N ALA A 295 8.40 -1.79 -4.37
CA ALA A 295 8.38 -1.41 -5.79
C ALA A 295 9.77 -1.13 -6.40
N VAL A 296 10.79 -0.81 -5.58
CA VAL A 296 12.10 -0.31 -6.04
C VAL A 296 13.19 -1.38 -5.95
N ASP A 297 13.98 -1.55 -7.02
CA ASP A 297 15.19 -2.38 -7.00
C ASP A 297 16.43 -1.56 -6.61
N ALA A 298 16.75 -1.57 -5.32
CA ALA A 298 17.97 -0.95 -4.77
C ALA A 298 19.16 -1.92 -4.66
N SER A 299 19.10 -3.12 -5.27
CA SER A 299 20.11 -4.17 -5.10
C SER A 299 21.47 -3.81 -5.70
N LEU A 300 21.47 -3.08 -6.81
CA LEU A 300 22.68 -2.60 -7.47
C LEU A 300 22.94 -1.15 -7.12
N ARG A 301 23.92 -0.92 -6.24
CA ARG A 301 24.30 0.42 -5.76
C ARG A 301 25.38 1.03 -6.65
N PRO A 302 25.15 2.23 -7.22
CA PRO A 302 26.21 2.98 -7.90
C PRO A 302 27.40 3.20 -6.97
N ALA A 303 28.61 2.95 -7.46
CA ALA A 303 29.83 3.09 -6.67
C ALA A 303 31.00 3.65 -7.49
N SER A 304 32.03 4.15 -6.80
CA SER A 304 33.30 4.56 -7.41
C SER A 304 34.51 4.12 -6.59
N ALA A 305 35.67 4.08 -7.23
CA ALA A 305 36.94 3.94 -6.54
C ALA A 305 37.51 5.29 -6.04
N GLY A 306 37.04 6.41 -6.59
CA GLY A 306 37.45 7.76 -6.19
C GLY A 306 36.88 8.20 -4.84
N GLY A 307 35.63 7.85 -4.53
CA GLY A 307 34.98 8.19 -3.26
C GLY A 307 35.79 7.79 -2.02
N PRO A 308 36.18 6.50 -1.86
CA PRO A 308 37.00 6.05 -0.74
C PRO A 308 38.38 6.72 -0.69
N GLU A 309 38.99 6.98 -1.85
CA GLU A 309 40.28 7.65 -1.92
C GLU A 309 40.18 9.11 -1.46
N GLN A 310 39.18 9.86 -1.93
CA GLN A 310 38.97 11.24 -1.51
C GLN A 310 38.59 11.30 -0.03
N ALA A 311 37.64 10.50 0.43
CA ALA A 311 37.26 10.43 1.84
C ALA A 311 38.48 10.21 2.77
N ALA A 312 39.37 9.28 2.39
CA ALA A 312 40.60 9.01 3.14
C ALA A 312 41.64 10.14 3.07
N LEU A 313 41.78 10.81 1.92
CA LEU A 313 42.70 11.93 1.75
C LEU A 313 42.24 13.18 2.50
N GLN A 314 40.93 13.42 2.52
CA GLN A 314 40.27 14.58 3.11
C GLN A 314 40.17 14.46 4.63
N GLY A 315 39.84 13.26 5.15
CA GLY A 315 39.64 13.06 6.58
C GLY A 315 38.48 13.91 7.11
N GLY A 316 38.64 14.55 8.28
CA GLY A 316 37.59 15.43 8.82
C GLY A 316 36.32 14.67 9.20
N ALA A 317 35.16 15.14 8.76
CA ALA A 317 33.87 14.45 8.98
C ALA A 317 33.86 13.05 8.36
N ASN A 318 34.50 12.86 7.20
CA ASN A 318 34.59 11.55 6.52
C ASN A 318 35.22 10.46 7.40
N ALA A 319 36.09 10.82 8.35
CA ALA A 319 36.70 9.86 9.26
C ALA A 319 35.74 9.34 10.35
N ALA A 320 34.60 10.00 10.55
CA ALA A 320 33.56 9.63 11.49
C ALA A 320 32.34 8.98 10.82
N HIS A 321 32.27 9.00 9.48
CA HIS A 321 31.18 8.39 8.71
C HIS A 321 31.17 6.86 8.87
N LEU A 322 29.97 6.30 8.91
CA LEU A 322 29.65 4.89 9.07
C LEU A 322 29.36 4.23 7.72
N GLY A 323 28.84 4.99 6.76
CA GLY A 323 28.62 4.58 5.38
C GLY A 323 29.91 4.14 4.69
N ASP A 324 29.76 3.28 3.69
CA ASP A 324 30.89 2.90 2.84
C ASP A 324 31.08 4.00 1.78
N PRO A 325 32.21 4.74 1.81
CA PRO A 325 32.45 5.89 0.93
C PRO A 325 32.56 5.49 -0.56
N ALA A 326 32.55 4.19 -0.87
CA ALA A 326 32.41 3.73 -2.25
C ALA A 326 31.08 4.19 -2.87
N PHE A 327 30.05 4.41 -2.06
CA PHE A 327 28.70 4.80 -2.49
C PHE A 327 28.45 6.31 -2.43
N ASP A 328 29.42 7.12 -1.98
CA ASP A 328 29.28 8.57 -1.92
C ASP A 328 29.15 9.14 -3.34
N THR A 329 28.29 10.13 -3.48
CA THR A 329 27.95 10.79 -4.74
C THR A 329 28.22 12.28 -4.71
N ALA A 330 28.54 12.86 -3.55
CA ALA A 330 28.85 14.28 -3.38
C ALA A 330 30.02 14.50 -2.41
N ASP A 331 30.67 15.66 -2.53
CA ASP A 331 31.83 16.11 -1.75
C ASP A 331 31.63 17.56 -1.26
N PHE A 332 31.31 17.74 0.02
CA PHE A 332 31.00 19.04 0.61
C PHE A 332 32.19 19.69 1.33
N ALA A 333 33.36 19.73 0.67
CA ALA A 333 34.50 20.58 1.06
C ALA A 333 35.12 20.28 2.44
N ASP A 334 35.13 19.01 2.84
CA ASP A 334 35.94 18.45 3.94
C ASP A 334 35.67 18.98 5.35
N ALA A 335 34.60 19.74 5.54
CA ALA A 335 34.13 20.22 6.84
C ALA A 335 33.01 19.32 7.37
N ALA A 336 31.82 19.87 7.61
CA ALA A 336 30.58 19.12 7.77
C ALA A 336 29.66 19.51 6.60
N PRO A 337 28.96 18.56 5.96
CA PRO A 337 28.82 17.17 6.36
C PRO A 337 29.94 16.23 5.86
N GLY A 338 30.80 16.64 4.93
CA GLY A 338 31.76 15.72 4.29
C GLY A 338 31.18 15.07 3.04
N ASN A 339 31.62 13.87 2.68
CA ASN A 339 31.13 13.14 1.51
C ASN A 339 29.88 12.35 1.88
N LEU A 340 28.87 12.39 1.01
CA LEU A 340 27.57 11.75 1.23
C LEU A 340 27.06 11.07 -0.04
N ARG A 341 26.15 10.11 0.14
CA ARG A 341 25.30 9.57 -0.91
C ARG A 341 24.00 10.38 -1.00
N ALA A 342 24.04 11.45 -1.81
CA ALA A 342 22.90 12.34 -2.01
C ALA A 342 22.09 12.02 -3.29
N ASP A 343 22.71 11.40 -4.29
CA ASP A 343 22.18 11.23 -5.64
C ASP A 343 21.83 9.77 -5.94
N TYR A 344 20.69 9.57 -6.61
CA TYR A 344 20.10 8.24 -6.77
C TYR A 344 19.63 7.96 -8.19
N VAL A 345 19.83 6.71 -8.61
CA VAL A 345 19.23 6.09 -9.80
C VAL A 345 18.64 4.76 -9.36
N LEU A 346 17.32 4.70 -9.21
CA LEU A 346 16.61 3.54 -8.63
C LEU A 346 15.54 3.03 -9.61
N PRO A 347 15.79 1.94 -10.33
CA PRO A 347 14.78 1.33 -11.20
C PRO A 347 13.72 0.58 -10.40
N SER A 348 12.54 0.38 -10.99
CA SER A 348 11.48 -0.49 -10.48
C SER A 348 11.90 -1.95 -10.48
N LYS A 349 11.36 -2.76 -9.55
CA LYS A 349 11.44 -4.23 -9.63
C LYS A 349 10.61 -4.77 -10.79
N ALA A 350 9.49 -4.13 -11.09
CA ALA A 350 8.62 -4.50 -12.18
C ALA A 350 9.25 -4.11 -13.53
N GLY A 351 9.42 -5.10 -14.41
CA GLY A 351 9.74 -4.88 -15.83
C GLY A 351 11.14 -4.31 -16.14
N LEU A 352 12.01 -4.13 -15.13
CA LEU A 352 13.37 -3.61 -15.28
C LEU A 352 14.39 -4.47 -14.51
N ALA A 353 15.61 -4.56 -15.03
CA ALA A 353 16.72 -5.25 -14.38
C ALA A 353 18.00 -4.40 -14.45
N PRO A 354 18.55 -3.95 -13.31
CA PRO A 354 19.87 -3.30 -13.26
C PRO A 354 20.98 -4.24 -13.75
N ARG A 355 21.88 -3.74 -14.61
CA ARG A 355 23.00 -4.50 -15.21
C ARG A 355 24.37 -3.99 -14.81
N GLY A 356 24.48 -2.69 -14.60
CA GLY A 356 25.70 -2.00 -14.20
C GLY A 356 25.34 -0.68 -13.56
N ALA A 357 26.15 -0.20 -12.63
CA ALA A 357 25.95 1.11 -12.02
C ALA A 357 27.30 1.71 -11.63
N GLY A 358 27.36 3.03 -11.51
CA GLY A 358 28.58 3.72 -11.14
C GLY A 358 28.39 5.18 -10.80
N VAL A 359 29.40 5.71 -10.10
CA VAL A 359 29.56 7.14 -9.85
C VAL A 359 30.79 7.62 -10.63
N PHE A 360 30.67 8.70 -11.38
CA PHE A 360 31.81 9.31 -12.08
C PHE A 360 32.68 10.06 -11.06
N TRP A 361 33.51 9.29 -10.34
CA TRP A 361 34.52 9.81 -9.42
C TRP A 361 35.84 9.07 -9.66
N PRO A 362 36.69 9.59 -10.57
CA PRO A 362 37.97 8.97 -10.88
C PRO A 362 38.95 9.04 -9.71
N GLN A 363 39.91 8.12 -9.67
CA GLN A 363 41.01 8.12 -8.70
C GLN A 363 42.07 9.17 -9.07
N ALA A 364 42.98 9.48 -8.14
CA ALA A 364 44.00 10.50 -8.31
C ALA A 364 45.02 10.22 -9.42
N ASP A 365 45.19 8.96 -9.83
CA ASP A 365 46.03 8.57 -10.96
C ASP A 365 45.26 8.47 -12.29
N ASP A 366 43.94 8.60 -12.27
CA ASP A 366 43.11 8.63 -13.47
C ASP A 366 43.21 10.01 -14.15
N PRO A 367 43.52 10.06 -15.46
CA PRO A 367 43.62 11.33 -16.18
C PRO A 367 42.30 12.11 -16.24
N LEU A 368 41.15 11.52 -15.87
CA LEU A 368 39.84 12.16 -15.82
C LEU A 368 39.53 12.87 -14.49
N LEU A 369 40.31 12.67 -13.43
CA LEU A 369 40.09 13.37 -12.15
C LEU A 369 39.93 14.88 -12.32
N PRO A 370 40.71 15.60 -13.16
CA PRO A 370 40.56 17.05 -13.31
C PRO A 370 39.17 17.55 -13.73
N LEU A 371 38.29 16.68 -14.26
CA LEU A 371 36.90 17.05 -14.59
C LEU A 371 36.06 17.28 -13.34
N VAL A 372 36.27 16.48 -12.28
CA VAL A 372 35.58 16.62 -10.98
C VAL A 372 36.45 17.32 -9.94
N GLY A 373 37.77 17.29 -10.14
CA GLY A 373 38.76 17.98 -9.33
C GLY A 373 38.84 17.54 -7.88
N ARG A 374 39.46 18.41 -7.09
CA ARG A 374 39.40 18.45 -5.62
C ARG A 374 38.89 19.82 -5.24
N PHE A 375 38.40 19.96 -4.01
CA PHE A 375 37.91 21.24 -3.53
C PHE A 375 38.96 22.36 -3.71
N ASP A 376 38.59 23.38 -4.48
CA ASP A 376 39.33 24.61 -4.71
C ASP A 376 38.37 25.79 -4.51
N PRO A 377 38.47 26.54 -3.40
CA PRO A 377 37.57 27.65 -3.10
C PRO A 377 37.69 28.83 -4.09
N SER A 378 38.64 28.80 -5.03
CA SER A 378 38.72 29.79 -6.11
C SER A 378 37.79 29.48 -7.28
N LEU A 379 37.23 28.27 -7.35
CA LEU A 379 36.25 27.87 -8.36
C LEU A 379 34.82 28.18 -7.90
N PRO A 380 33.89 28.51 -8.82
CA PRO A 380 32.46 28.53 -8.52
C PRO A 380 32.02 27.17 -7.96
N GLY A 381 31.35 27.15 -6.80
CA GLY A 381 30.94 25.90 -6.14
C GLY A 381 32.09 25.04 -5.59
N GLY A 382 33.34 25.50 -5.69
CA GLY A 382 34.50 24.78 -5.14
C GLY A 382 35.07 23.67 -6.02
N PHE A 383 34.46 23.34 -7.17
CA PHE A 383 34.89 22.25 -8.05
C PHE A 383 34.86 22.65 -9.53
N PRO A 384 35.63 21.98 -10.42
CA PRO A 384 35.61 22.28 -11.85
C PRO A 384 34.26 22.03 -12.53
N SER A 385 33.52 21.00 -12.09
CA SER A 385 32.18 20.69 -12.58
C SER A 385 31.10 20.97 -11.54
N SER A 386 31.11 20.26 -10.41
CA SER A 386 30.13 20.33 -9.32
C SER A 386 30.73 19.62 -8.08
N ASP A 387 30.23 19.96 -6.90
CA ASP A 387 30.41 19.21 -5.65
C ASP A 387 29.71 17.84 -5.67
N HIS A 388 28.71 17.66 -6.53
CA HIS A 388 28.13 16.35 -6.83
C HIS A 388 28.87 15.62 -7.97
N ARG A 389 28.57 14.33 -8.12
CA ARG A 389 29.13 13.44 -9.14
C ARG A 389 27.99 12.87 -9.97
N LEU A 390 28.26 12.64 -11.26
CA LEU A 390 27.28 11.98 -12.13
C LEU A 390 27.10 10.52 -11.67
N VAL A 391 25.85 10.15 -11.37
CA VAL A 391 25.44 8.80 -10.95
C VAL A 391 24.64 8.15 -12.05
N TRP A 392 24.95 6.89 -12.39
CA TRP A 392 24.28 6.19 -13.48
C TRP A 392 23.98 4.72 -13.15
N SER A 393 22.98 4.18 -13.84
CA SER A 393 22.65 2.77 -13.90
C SER A 393 22.30 2.35 -15.34
N ASP A 394 22.87 1.23 -15.79
CA ASP A 394 22.45 0.52 -16.99
C ASP A 394 21.27 -0.38 -16.62
N VAL A 395 20.13 -0.16 -17.27
CA VAL A 395 18.87 -0.85 -16.97
C VAL A 395 18.39 -1.57 -18.23
N ALA A 396 18.14 -2.86 -18.12
CA ALA A 396 17.54 -3.65 -19.19
C ALA A 396 16.03 -3.78 -18.98
N LEU A 397 15.25 -3.66 -20.05
CA LEU A 397 13.86 -4.08 -20.04
C LEU A 397 13.80 -5.60 -19.82
N THR A 398 12.98 -6.04 -18.88
CA THR A 398 12.59 -7.44 -18.78
C THR A 398 11.24 -7.64 -19.46
N PRO A 399 10.95 -8.84 -20.02
CA PRO A 399 9.60 -9.18 -20.42
C PRO A 399 8.65 -8.89 -19.25
N ASP A 400 7.45 -8.38 -19.53
CA ASP A 400 6.42 -8.31 -18.51
C ASP A 400 6.31 -9.68 -17.84
N GLU A 401 6.51 -9.75 -16.53
CA GLU A 401 5.90 -10.85 -15.79
C GLU A 401 4.39 -10.73 -16.01
N PRO A 402 3.63 -11.83 -16.11
CA PRO A 402 2.18 -11.74 -16.21
C PRO A 402 1.71 -10.83 -15.09
N ARG A 403 0.92 -9.78 -15.41
CA ARG A 403 0.29 -8.94 -14.39
C ARG A 403 -0.63 -9.86 -13.58
N GLY A 404 -0.11 -10.42 -12.49
CA GLY A 404 -0.89 -11.17 -11.50
C GLY A 404 -1.71 -10.20 -10.67
N PHE A 405 -2.67 -10.74 -9.94
CA PHE A 405 -3.36 -9.97 -8.90
C PHE A 405 -2.39 -9.65 -7.76
N ALA A 406 -2.68 -8.62 -6.97
CA ALA A 406 -1.93 -8.29 -5.75
C ALA A 406 -2.24 -9.26 -4.59
N THR A 407 -2.92 -10.37 -4.86
CA THR A 407 -3.14 -11.48 -3.93
C THR A 407 -1.84 -12.17 -3.57
N LEU A 408 -1.84 -12.90 -2.45
CA LEU A 408 -0.69 -13.60 -1.93
C LEU A 408 -0.14 -14.63 -2.93
N ASP A 409 -1.01 -15.26 -3.72
CA ASP A 409 -0.66 -16.27 -4.74
C ASP A 409 -0.62 -15.73 -6.18
N GLY A 410 -1.00 -14.47 -6.39
CA GLY A 410 -1.07 -13.82 -7.71
C GLY A 410 -2.29 -14.19 -8.55
N GLU A 411 -3.21 -15.02 -8.06
CA GLU A 411 -4.42 -15.47 -8.74
C GLU A 411 -5.63 -14.56 -8.41
N PRO A 412 -6.71 -14.58 -9.22
CA PRO A 412 -7.90 -13.78 -8.93
C PRO A 412 -8.52 -14.12 -7.57
N PRO A 413 -9.04 -13.14 -6.82
CA PRO A 413 -9.65 -13.40 -5.53
C PRO A 413 -10.85 -14.33 -5.60
N VAL A 414 -11.00 -15.13 -4.55
CA VAL A 414 -12.07 -16.12 -4.41
C VAL A 414 -13.39 -15.43 -4.02
N VAL A 415 -14.48 -15.74 -4.73
CA VAL A 415 -15.83 -15.28 -4.37
C VAL A 415 -16.50 -16.30 -3.47
N ILE A 416 -16.77 -15.91 -2.22
CA ILE A 416 -17.43 -16.76 -1.23
C ILE A 416 -18.86 -16.29 -1.01
N GLY A 417 -19.82 -17.17 -1.32
CA GLY A 417 -21.23 -16.91 -1.07
C GLY A 417 -21.56 -16.99 0.43
N HIS A 418 -21.59 -15.83 1.08
CA HIS A 418 -21.84 -15.67 2.51
C HIS A 418 -23.28 -16.08 2.85
N ARG A 419 -23.42 -17.22 3.52
CA ARG A 419 -24.70 -17.90 3.79
C ARG A 419 -25.47 -18.27 2.50
N GLY A 420 -24.73 -18.42 1.40
CA GLY A 420 -25.23 -18.54 0.02
C GLY A 420 -25.45 -17.18 -0.66
N ALA A 421 -26.44 -17.09 -1.55
CA ALA A 421 -26.88 -15.83 -2.17
C ALA A 421 -27.91 -15.16 -1.27
N SER A 422 -27.48 -14.77 -0.07
CA SER A 422 -28.37 -14.38 1.03
C SER A 422 -29.13 -13.07 0.77
N ALA A 423 -28.67 -12.23 -0.16
CA ALA A 423 -29.41 -11.07 -0.65
C ALA A 423 -30.70 -11.44 -1.40
N GLU A 424 -30.74 -12.63 -1.99
CA GLU A 424 -31.81 -13.04 -2.91
C GLU A 424 -32.61 -14.25 -2.42
N ARG A 425 -32.08 -15.02 -1.48
CA ARG A 425 -32.76 -16.17 -0.85
C ARG A 425 -32.57 -16.14 0.67
N PRO A 426 -33.49 -16.70 1.48
CA PRO A 426 -33.28 -16.82 2.91
C PRO A 426 -31.96 -17.53 3.19
N GLU A 427 -31.13 -16.91 4.03
CA GLU A 427 -29.78 -17.38 4.37
C GLU A 427 -29.77 -18.85 4.85
N HIS A 428 -28.66 -19.53 4.59
CA HIS A 428 -28.44 -20.94 4.96
C HIS A 428 -29.53 -21.91 4.52
N THR A 429 -30.12 -21.69 3.36
CA THR A 429 -30.98 -22.68 2.70
C THR A 429 -30.23 -23.35 1.56
N LEU A 430 -30.58 -24.60 1.22
CA LEU A 430 -30.03 -25.25 0.02
C LEU A 430 -30.32 -24.45 -1.26
N ALA A 431 -31.41 -23.68 -1.28
CA ALA A 431 -31.75 -22.79 -2.39
C ALA A 431 -30.80 -21.58 -2.47
N SER A 432 -30.46 -20.96 -1.33
CA SER A 432 -29.47 -19.88 -1.25
C SER A 432 -28.09 -20.35 -1.72
N TYR A 433 -27.63 -21.51 -1.23
CA TYR A 433 -26.34 -22.07 -1.65
C TYR A 433 -26.31 -22.44 -3.14
N ARG A 434 -27.38 -23.06 -3.65
CA ARG A 434 -27.47 -23.40 -5.07
C ARG A 434 -27.41 -22.15 -5.94
N LEU A 435 -28.13 -21.09 -5.55
CA LEU A 435 -28.11 -19.83 -6.30
C LEU A 435 -26.71 -19.19 -6.28
N ALA A 436 -26.01 -19.18 -5.14
CA ALA A 436 -24.63 -18.67 -5.08
C ALA A 436 -23.71 -19.40 -6.06
N ILE A 437 -23.79 -20.73 -6.11
CA ILE A 437 -23.03 -21.55 -7.05
C ILE A 437 -23.38 -21.19 -8.50
N GLU A 438 -24.67 -21.08 -8.82
CA GLU A 438 -25.15 -20.69 -10.15
C GLU A 438 -24.68 -19.29 -10.58
N GLN A 439 -24.55 -18.38 -9.62
CA GLN A 439 -24.06 -17.00 -9.81
C GLN A 439 -22.54 -16.87 -9.89
N GLY A 440 -21.81 -17.96 -9.67
CA GLY A 440 -20.37 -18.00 -9.89
C GLY A 440 -19.51 -18.06 -8.64
N ALA A 441 -20.09 -18.12 -7.43
CA ALA A 441 -19.28 -18.36 -6.22
C ALA A 441 -18.46 -19.65 -6.36
N GLU A 442 -17.17 -19.58 -6.02
CA GLU A 442 -16.28 -20.75 -5.96
C GLU A 442 -16.45 -21.51 -4.65
N VAL A 443 -16.84 -20.81 -3.57
CA VAL A 443 -17.04 -21.36 -2.22
C VAL A 443 -18.39 -20.92 -1.68
N ILE A 444 -19.06 -21.80 -0.92
CA ILE A 444 -20.25 -21.43 -0.13
C ILE A 444 -19.95 -21.52 1.36
N GLU A 445 -20.51 -20.62 2.16
CA GLU A 445 -20.23 -20.52 3.58
C GLU A 445 -21.44 -21.00 4.42
N PRO A 446 -21.31 -22.14 5.13
CA PRO A 446 -22.28 -22.55 6.13
C PRO A 446 -21.81 -22.29 7.58
N ASP A 447 -22.46 -21.36 8.26
CA ASP A 447 -22.45 -21.27 9.72
C ASP A 447 -23.07 -22.49 10.39
N LEU A 448 -22.39 -23.09 11.37
CA LEU A 448 -22.80 -24.35 11.99
C LEU A 448 -23.13 -24.21 13.47
N VAL A 449 -24.35 -24.63 13.81
CA VAL A 449 -24.85 -24.81 15.19
C VAL A 449 -25.37 -26.23 15.40
N VAL A 450 -25.62 -26.62 16.66
CA VAL A 450 -25.92 -28.00 17.05
C VAL A 450 -27.36 -28.17 17.51
N THR A 451 -28.03 -29.22 17.04
CA THR A 451 -29.35 -29.64 17.56
C THR A 451 -29.22 -30.42 18.88
N LYS A 452 -30.33 -30.58 19.60
CA LYS A 452 -30.40 -31.34 20.87
C LYS A 452 -29.82 -32.76 20.79
N ASP A 453 -29.96 -33.40 19.64
CA ASP A 453 -29.49 -34.75 19.34
C ASP A 453 -28.15 -34.79 18.61
N GLY A 454 -27.36 -33.71 18.69
CA GLY A 454 -25.96 -33.67 18.27
C GLY A 454 -25.76 -33.65 16.76
N ARG A 455 -26.61 -32.92 16.02
CA ARG A 455 -26.52 -32.81 14.55
C ARG A 455 -26.21 -31.36 14.17
N LEU A 456 -25.23 -31.17 13.27
CA LEU A 456 -24.89 -29.86 12.74
C LEU A 456 -25.92 -29.42 11.69
N ILE A 457 -26.45 -28.20 11.88
CA ILE A 457 -27.36 -27.53 10.96
C ILE A 457 -26.77 -26.19 10.53
N ALA A 458 -27.10 -25.75 9.31
CA ALA A 458 -26.62 -24.47 8.82
C ALA A 458 -27.51 -23.32 9.31
N ARG A 459 -26.98 -22.47 10.20
CA ARG A 459 -27.63 -21.31 10.82
C ARG A 459 -26.56 -20.40 11.43
N HIS A 460 -26.69 -19.09 11.20
CA HIS A 460 -25.79 -18.10 11.80
C HIS A 460 -25.81 -18.06 13.32
N GLU A 461 -26.98 -18.20 13.94
CA GLU A 461 -27.13 -18.15 15.40
C GLU A 461 -27.78 -19.42 15.93
N PRO A 462 -27.47 -19.84 17.18
CA PRO A 462 -28.27 -20.85 17.87
C PRO A 462 -29.70 -20.38 18.13
N GLU A 463 -29.93 -19.06 18.26
CA GLU A 463 -31.27 -18.48 18.30
C GLU A 463 -31.89 -18.50 16.88
N ILE A 464 -33.05 -19.13 16.74
CA ILE A 464 -33.69 -19.40 15.44
C ILE A 464 -35.05 -18.69 15.27
N GLY A 465 -35.47 -17.85 16.22
CA GLY A 465 -36.74 -17.15 16.23
C GLY A 465 -36.86 -16.09 15.13
N GLY A 466 -35.76 -15.37 14.86
CA GLY A 466 -35.75 -14.30 13.84
C GLY A 466 -35.65 -14.80 12.39
N THR A 467 -35.38 -16.08 12.19
CA THR A 467 -34.93 -16.61 10.89
C THR A 467 -35.61 -17.91 10.49
N THR A 468 -36.62 -18.30 11.26
CA THR A 468 -37.50 -19.44 10.99
C THR A 468 -38.94 -19.12 11.36
N ASP A 469 -39.86 -20.04 11.05
CA ASP A 469 -41.26 -19.93 11.45
C ASP A 469 -41.56 -20.43 12.88
N VAL A 470 -40.55 -20.71 13.71
CA VAL A 470 -40.71 -21.33 15.03
C VAL A 470 -41.64 -20.54 15.97
N ALA A 471 -41.59 -19.19 15.92
CA ALA A 471 -42.43 -18.33 16.74
C ALA A 471 -43.93 -18.48 16.41
N ASP A 472 -44.26 -18.92 15.19
CA ASP A 472 -45.62 -19.17 14.73
C ASP A 472 -46.10 -20.61 14.99
N ARG A 473 -45.28 -21.47 15.62
CA ARG A 473 -45.60 -22.87 15.92
C ARG A 473 -46.12 -23.03 17.35
N PRO A 474 -47.44 -23.21 17.57
CA PRO A 474 -48.01 -23.29 18.91
C PRO A 474 -47.46 -24.47 19.73
N GLU A 475 -47.06 -25.56 19.06
CA GLU A 475 -46.42 -26.73 19.69
C GLU A 475 -45.04 -26.45 20.29
N PHE A 476 -44.41 -25.32 19.93
CA PHE A 476 -43.10 -24.91 20.42
C PHE A 476 -43.13 -23.60 21.22
N ALA A 477 -44.32 -23.05 21.50
CA ALA A 477 -44.45 -21.80 22.25
C ALA A 477 -43.85 -21.89 23.67
N ASP A 478 -43.84 -23.08 24.28
CA ASP A 478 -43.25 -23.33 25.60
C ASP A 478 -41.71 -23.50 25.59
N ARG A 479 -41.08 -23.43 24.41
CA ARG A 479 -39.63 -23.51 24.22
C ARG A 479 -38.93 -22.15 24.24
N GLN A 480 -39.67 -21.06 24.18
CA GLN A 480 -39.09 -19.71 24.25
C GLN A 480 -38.42 -19.50 25.61
N THR A 481 -37.16 -19.07 25.61
CA THR A 481 -36.41 -18.83 26.85
C THR A 481 -35.29 -17.82 26.64
N THR A 482 -34.77 -17.29 27.75
CA THR A 482 -33.59 -16.43 27.77
C THR A 482 -32.35 -17.26 28.13
N LYS A 483 -31.31 -17.22 27.29
CA LYS A 483 -30.00 -17.81 27.60
C LYS A 483 -28.90 -16.75 27.53
N MET A 484 -27.78 -17.02 28.20
CA MET A 484 -26.57 -16.20 28.11
C MET A 484 -25.70 -16.77 26.99
N LEU A 485 -25.71 -16.13 25.83
CA LEU A 485 -24.82 -16.45 24.71
C LEU A 485 -23.64 -15.48 24.79
N ASP A 486 -22.45 -16.03 25.01
CA ASP A 486 -21.21 -15.26 25.15
C ASP A 486 -21.30 -14.09 26.14
N GLY A 487 -21.99 -14.33 27.27
CA GLY A 487 -22.19 -13.32 28.32
C GLY A 487 -23.31 -12.31 28.04
N VAL A 488 -23.99 -12.41 26.89
CA VAL A 488 -25.11 -11.55 26.50
C VAL A 488 -26.44 -12.30 26.70
N PRO A 489 -27.42 -11.73 27.42
CA PRO A 489 -28.75 -12.33 27.53
C PRO A 489 -29.52 -12.18 26.20
N VAL A 490 -29.90 -13.29 25.60
CA VAL A 490 -30.70 -13.36 24.38
C VAL A 490 -31.99 -14.12 24.69
N GLU A 491 -33.14 -13.60 24.27
CA GLU A 491 -34.45 -14.24 24.42
C GLU A 491 -34.93 -14.77 23.07
N GLY A 492 -35.36 -16.03 23.02
CA GLY A 492 -35.76 -16.65 21.76
C GLY A 492 -35.95 -18.16 21.82
N TRP A 493 -35.85 -18.81 20.67
CA TRP A 493 -35.90 -20.27 20.50
C TRP A 493 -34.54 -20.78 20.07
N TRP A 494 -34.07 -21.87 20.68
CA TRP A 494 -32.67 -22.26 20.60
C TRP A 494 -32.51 -23.61 19.91
N ALA A 495 -31.68 -23.69 18.87
CA ALA A 495 -31.50 -24.89 18.05
C ALA A 495 -31.18 -26.16 18.88
N GLU A 496 -30.38 -26.02 19.92
CA GLU A 496 -29.98 -27.09 20.84
C GLU A 496 -31.12 -27.61 21.73
N ASP A 497 -32.27 -26.94 21.76
CA ASP A 497 -33.46 -27.41 22.47
C ASP A 497 -34.42 -28.23 21.59
N PHE A 498 -34.12 -28.32 20.29
CA PHE A 498 -34.87 -29.09 19.31
C PHE A 498 -34.06 -30.28 18.80
N THR A 499 -34.71 -31.42 18.64
CA THR A 499 -34.13 -32.53 17.88
C THR A 499 -34.07 -32.17 16.40
N LEU A 500 -33.18 -32.82 15.65
CA LEU A 500 -33.12 -32.64 14.20
C LEU A 500 -34.48 -32.93 13.54
N ALA A 501 -35.22 -33.92 14.04
CA ALA A 501 -36.55 -34.23 13.53
C ALA A 501 -37.53 -33.05 13.67
N GLU A 502 -37.47 -32.31 14.78
CA GLU A 502 -38.28 -31.10 15.01
C GLU A 502 -37.78 -29.93 14.15
N ILE A 503 -36.47 -29.70 14.07
CA ILE A 503 -35.86 -28.68 13.20
C ILE A 503 -36.30 -28.86 11.74
N LYS A 504 -36.35 -30.11 11.26
CA LYS A 504 -36.80 -30.42 9.89
C LYS A 504 -38.28 -30.12 9.63
N THR A 505 -39.07 -29.85 10.67
CA THR A 505 -40.46 -29.39 10.52
C THR A 505 -40.59 -27.89 10.34
N LEU A 506 -39.55 -27.11 10.65
CA LEU A 506 -39.53 -25.65 10.51
C LEU A 506 -39.20 -25.23 9.07
N TYR A 507 -39.49 -23.98 8.75
CA TYR A 507 -39.09 -23.33 7.51
C TYR A 507 -38.24 -22.10 7.79
N ALA A 508 -37.31 -21.81 6.88
CA ALA A 508 -36.47 -20.63 6.93
C ALA A 508 -37.24 -19.38 6.49
N ARG A 509 -36.85 -18.23 7.04
CA ARG A 509 -37.36 -16.90 6.70
C ARG A 509 -36.23 -15.88 6.54
N GLU A 510 -36.49 -14.80 5.82
CA GLU A 510 -35.57 -13.66 5.69
C GLU A 510 -35.31 -13.00 7.06
N ARG A 511 -34.04 -12.74 7.37
CA ARG A 511 -33.58 -12.19 8.65
C ARG A 511 -33.71 -10.66 8.75
N ILE A 512 -33.69 -9.94 7.62
CA ILE A 512 -33.74 -8.47 7.53
C ILE A 512 -34.82 -8.02 6.52
N PRO A 513 -36.09 -8.38 6.73
CA PRO A 513 -37.17 -8.16 5.76
C PRO A 513 -37.41 -6.68 5.42
N GLU A 514 -36.98 -5.75 6.28
CA GLU A 514 -37.09 -4.31 6.03
C GLU A 514 -36.06 -3.79 5.03
N ILE A 515 -34.91 -4.48 4.88
CA ILE A 515 -33.87 -4.19 3.88
C ILE A 515 -34.09 -5.06 2.64
N ARG A 516 -34.50 -6.32 2.82
CA ARG A 516 -34.72 -7.32 1.76
C ARG A 516 -36.20 -7.74 1.62
N PRO A 517 -37.14 -6.81 1.35
CA PRO A 517 -38.56 -7.13 1.32
C PRO A 517 -38.91 -8.15 0.23
N ASP A 518 -38.21 -8.14 -0.90
CA ASP A 518 -38.44 -9.10 -1.98
C ASP A 518 -38.06 -10.53 -1.58
N ASN A 519 -37.11 -10.70 -0.66
CA ASN A 519 -36.67 -12.01 -0.19
C ASN A 519 -37.73 -12.70 0.70
N THR A 520 -38.64 -11.93 1.31
CA THR A 520 -39.78 -12.47 2.07
C THR A 520 -40.76 -13.29 1.22
N THR A 521 -40.69 -13.16 -0.11
CA THR A 521 -41.46 -14.02 -1.03
C THR A 521 -41.08 -15.50 -0.95
N TYR A 522 -39.90 -15.79 -0.37
CA TYR A 522 -39.39 -17.14 -0.14
C TYR A 522 -39.59 -17.65 1.29
N ASP A 523 -40.19 -16.84 2.16
CA ASP A 523 -40.54 -17.26 3.51
C ASP A 523 -41.40 -18.52 3.45
N ASP A 524 -41.14 -19.44 4.38
CA ASP A 524 -41.90 -20.68 4.54
C ASP A 524 -41.80 -21.68 3.36
N LEU A 525 -40.83 -21.48 2.45
CA LEU A 525 -40.61 -22.39 1.30
C LEU A 525 -39.51 -23.44 1.54
N TYR A 526 -38.46 -23.08 2.27
CA TYR A 526 -37.25 -23.90 2.38
C TYR A 526 -37.04 -24.45 3.78
N ARG A 527 -36.50 -25.67 3.85
CA ARG A 527 -36.16 -26.34 5.11
C ARG A 527 -34.75 -25.96 5.56
N ILE A 528 -34.54 -26.03 6.87
CA ILE A 528 -33.22 -25.85 7.49
C ILE A 528 -32.33 -27.06 7.12
N PRO A 529 -31.20 -26.88 6.45
CA PRO A 529 -30.32 -27.97 6.06
C PRO A 529 -29.38 -28.38 7.19
N THR A 530 -28.99 -29.64 7.18
CA THR A 530 -27.84 -30.17 7.93
C THR A 530 -26.56 -29.91 7.16
N PHE A 531 -25.43 -29.90 7.85
CA PHE A 531 -24.14 -29.76 7.19
C PHE A 531 -23.89 -30.86 6.12
N ALA A 532 -24.28 -32.11 6.42
CA ALA A 532 -24.19 -33.22 5.46
C ALA A 532 -24.99 -32.96 4.17
N GLU A 533 -26.18 -32.35 4.26
CA GLU A 533 -26.97 -32.01 3.06
C GLU A 533 -26.35 -30.84 2.26
N VAL A 534 -25.60 -29.95 2.91
CA VAL A 534 -24.81 -28.91 2.22
C VAL A 534 -23.66 -29.56 1.44
N ILE A 535 -22.96 -30.53 2.04
CA ILE A 535 -21.92 -31.32 1.36
C ILE A 535 -22.52 -32.08 0.16
N ASP A 536 -23.69 -32.72 0.34
CA ASP A 536 -24.39 -33.41 -0.74
C ASP A 536 -24.74 -32.46 -1.89
N LEU A 537 -25.18 -31.24 -1.58
CA LEU A 537 -25.46 -30.21 -2.60
C LEU A 537 -24.20 -29.85 -3.40
N VAL A 538 -23.06 -29.65 -2.73
CA VAL A 538 -21.79 -29.32 -3.39
C VAL A 538 -21.30 -30.46 -4.29
N LYS A 539 -21.39 -31.71 -3.81
CA LYS A 539 -21.11 -32.91 -4.61
C LYS A 539 -22.03 -33.02 -5.82
N GLN A 540 -23.32 -32.71 -5.64
CA GLN A 540 -24.28 -32.70 -6.73
C GLN A 540 -23.97 -31.60 -7.75
N ALA A 541 -23.66 -30.38 -7.30
CA ALA A 541 -23.32 -29.26 -8.18
C ALA A 541 -22.06 -29.56 -9.02
N GLU A 542 -21.07 -30.24 -8.44
CA GLU A 542 -19.90 -30.71 -9.18
C GLU A 542 -20.26 -31.71 -10.28
N VAL A 543 -21.14 -32.68 -9.99
CA VAL A 543 -21.64 -33.61 -11.01
C VAL A 543 -22.42 -32.90 -12.11
N GLU A 544 -23.20 -31.87 -11.76
CA GLU A 544 -24.04 -31.11 -12.69
C GLU A 544 -23.24 -30.14 -13.58
N THR A 545 -22.21 -29.49 -13.02
CA THR A 545 -21.51 -28.36 -13.67
C THR A 545 -20.07 -28.68 -14.07
N GLY A 546 -19.45 -29.70 -13.48
CA GLY A 546 -18.02 -29.97 -13.58
C GLY A 546 -17.12 -29.02 -12.77
N ARG A 547 -17.69 -28.02 -12.08
CA ARG A 547 -16.93 -27.10 -11.21
C ARG A 547 -16.70 -27.76 -9.86
N LYS A 548 -15.46 -27.68 -9.36
CA LYS A 548 -15.15 -28.03 -7.97
C LYS A 548 -15.55 -26.87 -7.07
N ILE A 549 -16.69 -26.99 -6.41
CA ILE A 549 -17.17 -26.00 -5.44
C ILE A 549 -16.58 -26.31 -4.05
N GLY A 550 -16.08 -25.30 -3.35
CA GLY A 550 -15.61 -25.39 -1.98
C GLY A 550 -16.69 -25.09 -0.94
N ILE A 551 -16.38 -25.36 0.32
CA ILE A 551 -17.17 -24.94 1.49
C ILE A 551 -16.27 -24.24 2.52
N ALA A 552 -16.78 -23.19 3.16
CA ALA A 552 -16.11 -22.49 4.24
C ALA A 552 -16.93 -22.60 5.55
N PRO A 553 -17.02 -23.77 6.21
CA PRO A 553 -17.85 -23.92 7.40
C PRO A 553 -17.32 -23.11 8.59
N GLU A 554 -18.19 -22.32 9.20
CA GLU A 554 -17.92 -21.61 10.46
C GLU A 554 -18.42 -22.42 11.66
N THR A 555 -17.60 -22.63 12.68
CA THR A 555 -18.07 -23.12 13.98
C THR A 555 -18.59 -21.95 14.82
N LYS A 556 -19.91 -21.84 15.00
CA LYS A 556 -20.50 -20.79 15.84
C LYS A 556 -20.40 -21.15 17.32
N HIS A 557 -19.92 -20.21 18.13
CA HIS A 557 -19.82 -20.29 19.59
C HIS A 557 -19.32 -21.64 20.18
N PRO A 558 -18.15 -22.18 19.76
CA PRO A 558 -17.61 -23.43 20.31
C PRO A 558 -17.60 -23.48 21.84
N THR A 559 -17.12 -22.42 22.50
CA THR A 559 -17.07 -22.32 23.97
C THR A 559 -18.46 -22.46 24.60
N TYR A 560 -19.48 -21.84 23.99
CA TYR A 560 -20.86 -21.96 24.45
C TYR A 560 -21.37 -23.41 24.36
N PHE A 561 -21.25 -24.05 23.21
CA PHE A 561 -21.81 -25.40 23.01
C PHE A 561 -21.11 -26.47 23.86
N GLU A 562 -19.81 -26.32 24.08
CA GLU A 562 -19.05 -27.30 24.83
C GLU A 562 -19.16 -27.11 26.34
N PHE A 563 -19.01 -25.88 26.84
CA PHE A 563 -18.80 -25.64 28.27
C PHE A 563 -19.98 -24.96 28.97
N GLU A 564 -20.56 -23.92 28.37
CA GLU A 564 -21.42 -22.97 29.10
C GLU A 564 -22.91 -23.18 28.88
N GLY A 565 -23.29 -23.49 27.65
CA GLY A 565 -24.66 -23.62 27.22
C GLY A 565 -25.38 -24.75 27.95
N ARG A 566 -26.68 -24.53 28.18
CA ARG A 566 -27.56 -25.46 28.87
C ARG A 566 -28.85 -25.64 28.07
N GLY A 567 -29.36 -26.86 28.06
CA GLY A 567 -30.71 -27.14 27.55
C GLY A 567 -31.79 -26.61 28.52
N LEU A 568 -33.05 -26.63 28.08
CA LEU A 568 -34.21 -26.19 28.89
C LEU A 568 -34.38 -26.91 30.24
N ASP A 569 -33.84 -28.12 30.37
CA ASP A 569 -33.86 -28.89 31.63
C ASP A 569 -32.66 -28.58 32.56
N GLY A 570 -31.80 -27.65 32.16
CA GLY A 570 -30.60 -27.24 32.88
C GLY A 570 -29.39 -28.16 32.68
N THR A 571 -29.50 -29.17 31.81
CA THR A 571 -28.36 -30.05 31.50
C THR A 571 -27.33 -29.33 30.61
N PRO A 572 -26.01 -29.55 30.81
CA PRO A 572 -24.98 -29.12 29.87
C PRO A 572 -25.25 -29.63 28.46
N ILE A 573 -25.08 -28.76 27.46
CA ILE A 573 -25.14 -29.16 26.04
C ILE A 573 -23.97 -30.14 25.77
N GLY A 574 -22.74 -29.71 26.08
CA GLY A 574 -21.57 -30.59 26.07
C GLY A 574 -21.23 -31.14 24.69
N GLN A 575 -21.41 -30.33 23.65
CA GLN A 575 -21.12 -30.70 22.26
C GLN A 575 -19.91 -29.93 21.77
N ASP A 576 -18.85 -30.66 21.43
CA ASP A 576 -17.66 -30.13 20.75
C ASP A 576 -18.00 -29.98 19.25
N THR A 577 -18.24 -28.73 18.83
CA THR A 577 -18.64 -28.39 17.46
C THR A 577 -17.52 -28.68 16.46
N SER A 578 -16.26 -28.47 16.85
CA SER A 578 -15.08 -28.73 16.04
C SER A 578 -14.95 -30.22 15.70
N ARG A 579 -15.14 -31.10 16.70
CA ARG A 579 -15.16 -32.56 16.48
C ARG A 579 -16.33 -32.99 15.62
N LEU A 580 -17.54 -32.48 15.90
CA LEU A 580 -18.71 -32.80 15.09
C LEU A 580 -18.53 -32.39 13.62
N LEU A 581 -17.88 -31.25 13.37
CA LEU A 581 -17.57 -30.76 12.03
C LEU A 581 -16.63 -31.73 11.32
N VAL A 582 -15.47 -32.03 11.93
CA VAL A 582 -14.46 -32.95 11.38
C VAL A 582 -15.04 -34.35 11.15
N ASP A 583 -15.79 -34.89 12.12
CA ASP A 583 -16.44 -36.19 11.99
C ASP A 583 -17.44 -36.20 10.83
N THR A 584 -18.15 -35.09 10.61
CA THR A 584 -19.09 -34.95 9.49
C THR A 584 -18.35 -34.89 8.15
N LEU A 585 -17.25 -34.16 8.03
CA LEU A 585 -16.43 -34.13 6.81
C LEU A 585 -15.88 -35.51 6.46
N VAL A 586 -15.32 -36.22 7.45
CA VAL A 586 -14.76 -37.57 7.29
C VAL A 586 -15.85 -38.57 6.92
N ALA A 587 -16.98 -38.56 7.63
CA ALA A 587 -18.09 -39.48 7.37
C ALA A 587 -18.70 -39.29 5.97
N ASN A 588 -18.61 -38.07 5.42
CA ASN A 588 -19.11 -37.76 4.10
C ASN A 588 -18.04 -37.81 3.01
N ASP A 589 -16.79 -38.18 3.29
CA ASP A 589 -15.69 -38.21 2.29
C ASP A 589 -15.56 -36.86 1.56
N PHE A 590 -15.41 -35.78 2.34
CA PHE A 590 -15.25 -34.41 1.85
C PHE A 590 -14.15 -33.68 2.64
N THR A 591 -12.92 -34.17 2.53
CA THR A 591 -11.75 -33.69 3.30
C THR A 591 -10.63 -33.21 2.38
N ASP A 592 -10.96 -32.72 1.18
CA ASP A 592 -9.99 -32.13 0.25
C ASP A 592 -9.61 -30.73 0.73
N PRO A 593 -8.35 -30.49 1.15
CA PRO A 593 -7.94 -29.20 1.71
C PRO A 593 -8.01 -28.05 0.69
N SER A 594 -8.05 -28.34 -0.62
CA SER A 594 -8.29 -27.32 -1.65
C SER A 594 -9.76 -26.90 -1.79
N ARG A 595 -10.67 -27.51 -1.00
CA ARG A 595 -12.12 -27.32 -1.11
C ARG A 595 -12.79 -27.04 0.23
N VAL A 596 -12.04 -27.04 1.32
CA VAL A 596 -12.58 -26.81 2.66
C VAL A 596 -11.68 -25.82 3.36
N ILE A 597 -12.28 -24.77 3.93
CA ILE A 597 -11.62 -23.83 4.83
C ILE A 597 -12.45 -23.78 6.11
N ILE A 598 -11.91 -24.19 7.25
CA ILE A 598 -12.65 -24.13 8.52
C ILE A 598 -12.39 -22.77 9.15
N GLN A 599 -13.45 -22.06 9.51
CA GLN A 599 -13.33 -20.73 10.09
C GLN A 599 -13.97 -20.63 11.48
N SER A 600 -13.44 -19.73 12.31
CA SER A 600 -13.94 -19.46 13.65
C SER A 600 -13.44 -18.10 14.15
N PHE A 601 -14.23 -17.45 15.00
CA PHE A 601 -13.80 -16.29 15.79
C PHE A 601 -13.01 -16.70 17.04
N GLU A 602 -13.17 -17.93 17.53
CA GLU A 602 -12.50 -18.42 18.73
C GLU A 602 -11.12 -18.99 18.38
N LEU A 603 -10.09 -18.56 19.11
CA LEU A 603 -8.70 -18.94 18.87
C LEU A 603 -8.42 -20.37 19.36
N ALA A 604 -8.96 -20.72 20.53
CA ALA A 604 -8.70 -22.00 21.20
C ALA A 604 -9.16 -23.19 20.35
N ASN A 605 -10.33 -23.09 19.70
CA ASN A 605 -10.86 -24.20 18.92
C ASN A 605 -10.09 -24.40 17.61
N LEU A 606 -9.58 -23.34 16.98
CA LEU A 606 -8.71 -23.46 15.81
C LEU A 606 -7.36 -24.11 16.18
N ILE A 607 -6.79 -23.74 17.32
CA ILE A 607 -5.57 -24.40 17.83
C ILE A 607 -5.83 -25.89 18.11
N GLU A 608 -6.97 -26.22 18.73
CA GLU A 608 -7.34 -27.62 19.00
C GLU A 608 -7.59 -28.41 17.71
N LEU A 609 -8.25 -27.80 16.71
CA LEU A 609 -8.44 -28.36 15.38
C LEU A 609 -7.10 -28.77 14.78
N GLN A 610 -6.14 -27.84 14.77
CA GLN A 610 -4.81 -28.07 14.19
C GLN A 610 -4.00 -29.12 14.94
N ARG A 611 -4.04 -29.09 16.27
CA ARG A 611 -3.09 -29.86 17.09
C ARG A 611 -3.61 -31.24 17.48
N GLU A 612 -4.93 -31.41 17.57
CA GLU A 612 -5.53 -32.59 18.16
C GLU A 612 -6.61 -33.22 17.27
N ILE A 613 -7.61 -32.45 16.85
CA ILE A 613 -8.80 -33.01 16.20
C ILE A 613 -8.48 -33.52 14.80
N MET A 614 -7.91 -32.69 13.93
CA MET A 614 -7.58 -33.05 12.55
C MET A 614 -6.45 -34.09 12.47
N PRO A 615 -5.35 -33.99 13.24
CA PRO A 615 -4.34 -35.04 13.27
C PRO A 615 -4.87 -36.40 13.72
N ALA A 616 -5.78 -36.44 14.70
CA ALA A 616 -6.41 -37.68 15.14
C ALA A 616 -7.34 -38.29 14.06
N ALA A 617 -7.98 -37.44 13.26
CA ALA A 617 -8.78 -37.83 12.11
C ALA A 617 -7.94 -38.18 10.86
N GLY A 618 -6.65 -37.84 10.85
CA GLY A 618 -5.75 -38.06 9.72
C GLY A 618 -5.98 -37.12 8.54
N ILE A 619 -6.47 -35.90 8.83
CA ILE A 619 -6.69 -34.83 7.86
C ILE A 619 -5.91 -33.59 8.27
N ASP A 620 -5.79 -32.64 7.34
CA ASP A 620 -5.13 -31.35 7.52
C ASP A 620 -5.84 -30.38 6.58
N ILE A 621 -6.63 -29.45 7.13
CA ILE A 621 -7.52 -28.56 6.39
C ILE A 621 -7.16 -27.11 6.76
N PRO A 622 -7.06 -26.19 5.78
CA PRO A 622 -6.78 -24.79 6.05
C PRO A 622 -7.73 -24.18 7.09
N LEU A 623 -7.17 -23.42 8.03
CA LEU A 623 -7.92 -22.70 9.05
C LEU A 623 -7.89 -21.19 8.78
N LEU A 624 -9.05 -20.55 8.93
CA LEU A 624 -9.25 -19.12 8.77
C LEU A 624 -9.66 -18.50 10.11
N GLN A 625 -8.80 -17.63 10.68
CA GLN A 625 -9.11 -16.90 11.90
C GLN A 625 -9.96 -15.67 11.57
N LEU A 626 -11.21 -15.65 12.04
CA LEU A 626 -12.08 -14.48 11.91
C LEU A 626 -11.72 -13.41 12.96
N MET A 627 -11.72 -12.13 12.57
CA MET A 627 -11.28 -11.01 13.40
C MET A 627 -12.47 -10.13 13.85
N ASN A 628 -12.27 -9.07 14.65
CA ASN A 628 -13.28 -8.07 15.06
C ASN A 628 -14.34 -8.53 16.08
N GLU A 629 -14.89 -9.74 15.98
CA GLU A 629 -15.88 -10.28 16.95
C GLU A 629 -15.31 -11.41 17.84
N GLY A 630 -14.00 -11.67 17.74
CA GLY A 630 -13.32 -12.79 18.41
C GLY A 630 -12.79 -12.52 19.83
N GLY A 631 -12.43 -13.61 20.52
CA GLY A 631 -11.71 -13.57 21.80
C GLY A 631 -12.58 -13.74 23.06
N TYR A 632 -13.87 -14.07 22.93
CA TYR A 632 -14.66 -14.51 24.07
C TYR A 632 -14.04 -15.73 24.77
N ASP A 633 -13.55 -16.67 23.98
CA ASP A 633 -12.82 -17.84 24.46
C ASP A 633 -11.55 -17.46 25.23
N ILE A 634 -10.84 -16.41 24.83
CA ILE A 634 -9.67 -15.88 25.56
C ILE A 634 -10.11 -15.41 26.95
N ALA A 635 -11.16 -14.60 27.03
CA ALA A 635 -11.72 -14.16 28.31
C ALA A 635 -12.22 -15.33 29.17
N PHE A 636 -12.86 -16.34 28.56
CA PHE A 636 -13.35 -17.53 29.26
C PHE A 636 -12.22 -18.41 29.80
N ASN A 637 -11.25 -18.77 28.96
CA ASN A 637 -10.15 -19.69 29.30
C ASN A 637 -9.14 -19.06 30.25
N LEU A 638 -8.96 -17.74 30.22
CA LEU A 638 -8.05 -17.03 31.13
C LEU A 638 -8.72 -16.60 32.46
N ASP A 639 -10.05 -16.70 32.58
CA ASP A 639 -10.75 -16.44 33.84
C ASP A 639 -10.68 -17.65 34.79
N PRO A 640 -10.05 -17.51 35.98
CA PRO A 640 -9.94 -18.59 36.97
C PRO A 640 -11.28 -19.10 37.53
N ALA A 641 -12.36 -18.32 37.38
CA ALA A 641 -13.70 -18.68 37.84
C ALA A 641 -14.54 -19.39 36.76
N ARG A 642 -14.06 -19.43 35.51
CA ARG A 642 -14.78 -20.00 34.36
C ARG A 642 -13.99 -21.17 33.77
N GLY A 643 -13.37 -20.99 32.61
CA GLY A 643 -12.63 -22.06 31.91
C GLY A 643 -11.33 -22.45 32.63
N ASN A 644 -10.57 -21.45 33.11
CA ASN A 644 -9.28 -21.63 33.78
C ASN A 644 -8.35 -22.63 33.04
N ASN A 645 -8.23 -22.45 31.73
CA ASN A 645 -7.47 -23.28 30.82
C ASN A 645 -6.53 -22.45 29.92
N PRO A 646 -5.51 -21.78 30.48
CA PRO A 646 -4.53 -21.04 29.67
C PRO A 646 -3.74 -21.92 28.70
N ASP A 647 -3.67 -23.24 28.96
CA ASP A 647 -2.99 -24.20 28.10
C ASP A 647 -3.69 -24.38 26.73
N ALA A 648 -4.94 -23.93 26.59
CA ALA A 648 -5.64 -23.87 25.29
C ALA A 648 -4.88 -23.06 24.24
N TYR A 649 -4.05 -22.10 24.65
CA TYR A 649 -3.24 -21.24 23.78
C TYR A 649 -1.77 -21.66 23.71
N ALA A 650 -1.43 -22.87 24.17
CA ALA A 650 -0.05 -23.33 24.16
C ALA A 650 0.54 -23.24 22.74
N GLY A 651 1.73 -22.66 22.63
CA GLY A 651 2.43 -22.47 21.34
C GLY A 651 2.09 -21.17 20.62
N PHE A 652 1.09 -20.40 21.07
CA PHE A 652 0.85 -19.06 20.58
C PHE A 652 1.84 -18.10 21.27
N ASP A 653 2.91 -17.71 20.56
CA ASP A 653 4.05 -16.97 21.12
C ASP A 653 3.77 -15.46 21.25
N VAL A 654 2.56 -15.11 21.69
CA VAL A 654 2.12 -13.76 22.03
C VAL A 654 1.39 -13.82 23.37
N PRO A 655 1.77 -13.01 24.38
CA PRO A 655 1.07 -12.99 25.65
C PRO A 655 -0.38 -12.55 25.50
N LEU A 656 -1.32 -13.42 25.90
CA LEU A 656 -2.75 -13.11 25.92
C LEU A 656 -3.22 -12.70 27.31
N THR A 657 -4.18 -11.79 27.34
CA THR A 657 -4.90 -11.37 28.54
C THR A 657 -6.41 -11.50 28.32
N THR A 658 -7.21 -11.40 29.38
CA THR A 658 -8.69 -11.36 29.25
C THR A 658 -9.20 -10.16 28.45
N GLU A 659 -8.35 -9.16 28.17
CA GLU A 659 -8.68 -7.97 27.39
C GLU A 659 -8.16 -8.04 25.94
N SER A 660 -7.34 -9.04 25.60
CA SER A 660 -6.71 -9.16 24.27
C SER A 660 -7.70 -9.33 23.13
N ALA A 661 -8.94 -9.73 23.44
CA ALA A 661 -10.06 -9.76 22.52
C ALA A 661 -10.52 -8.36 22.05
N ALA A 662 -10.36 -7.33 22.88
CA ALA A 662 -11.01 -6.03 22.71
C ALA A 662 -10.02 -4.87 22.44
N ASN A 663 -8.71 -5.11 22.54
CA ASN A 663 -7.68 -4.08 22.45
C ASN A 663 -6.90 -4.10 21.12
N GLY A 664 -7.24 -5.00 20.19
CA GLY A 664 -6.58 -5.11 18.89
C GLY A 664 -5.28 -5.91 18.89
N ASP A 665 -4.88 -6.56 20.00
CA ASP A 665 -3.63 -7.33 20.09
C ASP A 665 -3.47 -8.37 18.97
N LEU A 666 -4.58 -8.97 18.53
CA LEU A 666 -4.60 -10.01 17.49
C LEU A 666 -4.31 -9.47 16.08
N TYR A 667 -4.43 -8.16 15.86
CA TYR A 667 -4.13 -7.51 14.57
C TYR A 667 -2.65 -7.16 14.42
N ALA A 668 -1.87 -7.21 15.50
CA ALA A 668 -0.46 -6.83 15.44
C ALA A 668 0.36 -7.81 14.57
N PRO A 669 1.40 -7.34 13.86
CA PRO A 669 2.24 -8.20 13.01
C PRO A 669 2.83 -9.41 13.75
N THR A 670 3.12 -9.27 15.05
CA THR A 670 3.60 -10.38 15.88
C THR A 670 2.54 -11.45 16.11
N ALA A 671 1.27 -11.05 16.26
CA ALA A 671 0.16 -11.98 16.40
C ALA A 671 -0.13 -12.70 15.08
N LEU A 672 -0.12 -11.99 13.95
CA LEU A 672 -0.28 -12.58 12.61
C LEU A 672 0.78 -13.65 12.34
N ARG A 673 2.07 -13.34 12.60
CA ARG A 673 3.14 -14.35 12.50
C ARG A 673 2.96 -15.53 13.44
N ALA A 674 2.44 -15.31 14.66
CA ALA A 674 2.16 -16.39 15.61
C ALA A 674 0.97 -17.27 15.16
N MET A 675 -0.06 -16.68 14.56
CA MET A 675 -1.17 -17.42 13.95
C MET A 675 -0.66 -18.30 12.81
N LYS A 676 0.08 -17.73 11.86
CA LYS A 676 0.67 -18.50 10.74
C LYS A 676 1.55 -19.64 11.22
N ALA A 677 2.42 -19.36 12.19
CA ALA A 677 3.37 -20.35 12.68
C ALA A 677 2.69 -21.51 13.41
N LEU A 678 1.49 -21.29 13.97
CA LEU A 678 0.82 -22.26 14.83
C LEU A 678 -0.30 -23.02 14.13
N TYR A 679 -1.22 -22.34 13.45
CA TYR A 679 -2.45 -22.98 12.99
C TYR A 679 -3.16 -22.36 11.78
N ALA A 680 -2.92 -21.09 11.44
CA ALA A 680 -3.76 -20.37 10.48
C ALA A 680 -3.14 -20.30 9.08
N GLU A 681 -3.98 -20.43 8.07
CA GLU A 681 -3.62 -20.29 6.66
C GLU A 681 -4.05 -18.93 6.12
N GLY A 682 -5.07 -18.33 6.75
CA GLY A 682 -5.46 -16.95 6.52
C GLY A 682 -6.15 -16.32 7.73
N ILE A 683 -6.46 -15.02 7.57
CA ILE A 683 -7.35 -14.27 8.45
C ILE A 683 -8.56 -13.77 7.67
N GLY A 684 -9.70 -13.67 8.35
CA GLY A 684 -10.89 -13.05 7.81
C GLY A 684 -11.25 -11.81 8.62
N PRO A 685 -10.74 -10.62 8.27
CA PRO A 685 -11.10 -9.39 8.95
C PRO A 685 -12.40 -8.80 8.41
N TYR A 686 -13.00 -7.91 9.20
CA TYR A 686 -14.10 -7.10 8.70
C TYR A 686 -13.55 -6.08 7.69
N LYS A 687 -14.27 -5.80 6.61
CA LYS A 687 -13.80 -4.96 5.50
C LYS A 687 -13.32 -3.57 5.93
N ASP A 688 -13.96 -3.01 6.97
CA ASP A 688 -13.61 -1.69 7.48
C ASP A 688 -12.33 -1.71 8.37
N ASP A 689 -11.78 -2.89 8.69
CA ASP A 689 -10.47 -3.04 9.36
C ASP A 689 -9.30 -2.73 8.39
N ILE A 690 -9.53 -2.86 7.07
CA ILE A 690 -8.58 -2.51 6.01
C ILE A 690 -8.87 -1.11 5.46
N LEU A 691 -10.15 -0.77 5.27
CA LEU A 691 -10.60 0.53 4.79
C LEU A 691 -11.47 1.22 5.85
N PRO A 692 -10.89 1.98 6.80
CA PRO A 692 -11.63 2.56 7.90
C PRO A 692 -12.71 3.54 7.44
N VAL A 693 -13.81 3.54 8.19
CA VAL A 693 -14.94 4.44 7.97
C VAL A 693 -15.21 5.31 9.18
N ARG A 694 -15.77 6.50 8.93
CA ARG A 694 -16.35 7.39 9.93
C ARG A 694 -17.84 7.56 9.72
N THR A 695 -18.57 7.77 10.82
CA THR A 695 -20.01 8.05 10.76
C THR A 695 -20.30 9.42 10.17
N VAL A 696 -21.31 9.52 9.32
CA VAL A 696 -21.79 10.75 8.70
C VAL A 696 -23.31 10.89 8.81
N SER A 697 -23.82 12.09 8.47
CA SER A 697 -25.27 12.25 8.31
C SER A 697 -25.76 11.37 7.16
N PRO A 698 -26.97 10.78 7.24
CA PRO A 698 -27.46 9.89 6.20
C PRO A 698 -27.45 10.55 4.82
N VAL A 699 -26.98 9.83 3.80
CA VAL A 699 -26.98 10.23 2.38
C VAL A 699 -27.78 9.23 1.55
N ASP A 700 -28.51 9.76 0.58
CA ASP A 700 -29.26 9.01 -0.45
C ASP A 700 -28.33 8.80 -1.64
N GLY A 701 -27.91 7.55 -1.84
CA GLY A 701 -26.96 7.12 -2.84
C GLY A 701 -27.60 6.62 -4.14
N ASP A 702 -28.82 6.08 -4.08
CA ASP A 702 -29.50 5.52 -5.25
C ASP A 702 -30.58 6.44 -5.86
N GLY A 703 -30.90 7.55 -5.19
CA GLY A 703 -31.85 8.55 -5.64
C GLY A 703 -33.32 8.21 -5.34
N ASP A 704 -33.60 7.21 -4.51
CA ASP A 704 -34.95 6.80 -4.12
C ASP A 704 -35.60 7.73 -3.06
N ARG A 705 -34.83 8.71 -2.56
CA ARG A 705 -35.18 9.67 -1.51
C ARG A 705 -35.20 9.10 -0.09
N ARG A 706 -34.52 7.98 0.14
CA ARG A 706 -34.27 7.39 1.46
C ARG A 706 -32.78 7.43 1.71
N ALA A 707 -32.37 8.38 2.52
CA ALA A 707 -30.97 8.48 2.90
C ALA A 707 -30.60 7.40 3.91
N THR A 708 -29.91 6.34 3.48
CA THR A 708 -29.50 5.22 4.36
C THR A 708 -27.99 5.00 4.48
N ILE A 709 -27.17 5.61 3.61
CA ILE A 709 -25.70 5.56 3.75
C ILE A 709 -25.29 6.43 4.93
N THR A 710 -24.73 5.84 5.98
CA THR A 710 -24.34 6.54 7.22
C THR A 710 -22.84 6.53 7.50
N ARG A 711 -22.04 6.05 6.55
CA ARG A 711 -20.60 5.82 6.71
C ARG A 711 -19.86 6.44 5.53
N GLN A 712 -18.65 6.94 5.79
CA GLN A 712 -17.77 7.52 4.79
C GLN A 712 -16.35 7.01 5.04
N LEU A 713 -15.65 6.60 3.99
CA LEU A 713 -14.24 6.23 4.07
C LEU A 713 -13.40 7.39 4.61
N THR A 714 -12.40 7.07 5.43
CA THR A 714 -11.43 8.06 5.93
C THR A 714 -10.41 8.46 4.85
N GLY A 715 -10.18 7.60 3.87
CA GLY A 715 -9.08 7.70 2.89
C GLY A 715 -7.80 7.00 3.35
N GLU A 716 -7.80 6.43 4.55
CA GLU A 716 -6.75 5.57 5.07
C GLU A 716 -6.91 4.15 4.53
N VAL A 717 -5.78 3.50 4.25
CA VAL A 717 -5.66 2.06 4.05
C VAL A 717 -4.76 1.57 5.19
N THR A 718 -5.21 0.59 5.97
CA THR A 718 -4.39 0.08 7.08
C THR A 718 -3.35 -0.93 6.57
N ASP A 719 -2.26 -1.08 7.30
CA ASP A 719 -1.18 -2.03 6.96
C ASP A 719 -1.59 -3.51 7.18
N LEU A 720 -2.81 -3.80 7.63
CA LEU A 720 -3.25 -5.14 8.02
C LEU A 720 -3.12 -6.17 6.88
N LEU A 721 -3.44 -5.76 5.65
CA LEU A 721 -3.33 -6.63 4.47
C LEU A 721 -1.86 -6.99 4.20
N ASP A 722 -1.00 -5.98 4.15
CA ASP A 722 0.43 -6.14 3.91
C ASP A 722 1.11 -6.94 5.02
N ASP A 723 0.78 -6.65 6.28
CA ASP A 723 1.30 -7.37 7.45
C ASP A 723 0.90 -8.86 7.44
N ALA A 724 -0.33 -9.16 7.01
CA ALA A 724 -0.81 -10.53 6.86
C ALA A 724 -0.11 -11.26 5.71
N HIS A 725 0.03 -10.62 4.55
CA HIS A 725 0.75 -11.16 3.40
C HIS A 725 2.23 -11.37 3.69
N GLU A 726 2.90 -10.45 4.41
CA GLU A 726 4.28 -10.61 4.87
C GLU A 726 4.41 -11.81 5.82
N ALA A 727 3.39 -12.04 6.66
CA ALA A 727 3.31 -13.24 7.49
C ALA A 727 2.99 -14.52 6.69
N GLY A 728 2.57 -14.42 5.42
CA GLY A 728 2.18 -15.55 4.58
C GLY A 728 0.76 -16.07 4.87
N LEU A 729 -0.14 -15.18 5.29
CA LEU A 729 -1.56 -15.44 5.54
C LEU A 729 -2.41 -14.88 4.40
N GLU A 730 -3.36 -15.68 3.89
CA GLU A 730 -4.41 -15.17 3.02
C GLU A 730 -5.32 -14.21 3.79
N VAL A 731 -5.87 -13.19 3.11
CA VAL A 731 -6.82 -12.23 3.67
C VAL A 731 -8.16 -12.35 2.95
N ILE A 732 -9.15 -12.91 3.65
CA ILE A 732 -10.49 -13.14 3.12
C ILE A 732 -11.50 -12.28 3.88
N ILE A 733 -11.80 -11.09 3.36
CA ILE A 733 -12.61 -10.10 4.08
C ILE A 733 -14.10 -10.46 4.15
N TYR A 734 -14.79 -9.97 5.18
CA TYR A 734 -16.25 -10.00 5.25
C TYR A 734 -16.83 -8.61 5.60
N THR A 735 -18.06 -8.24 5.26
CA THR A 735 -18.90 -8.81 4.20
C THR A 735 -19.21 -7.70 3.20
N LEU A 736 -19.02 -7.98 1.91
CA LEU A 736 -19.45 -7.10 0.84
C LEU A 736 -20.95 -7.29 0.57
N ARG A 737 -21.67 -6.17 0.46
CA ARG A 737 -23.13 -6.12 0.37
C ARG A 737 -23.55 -4.99 -0.56
N ASP A 738 -24.46 -5.32 -1.47
CA ASP A 738 -24.88 -4.38 -2.51
C ASP A 738 -25.92 -3.38 -1.99
N GLU A 739 -26.62 -3.70 -0.91
CA GLU A 739 -27.69 -2.85 -0.40
C GLU A 739 -27.16 -1.56 0.23
N GLU A 740 -27.80 -0.44 -0.11
CA GLU A 740 -27.41 0.91 0.30
C GLU A 740 -27.10 1.08 1.81
N PRO A 741 -27.86 0.50 2.76
CA PRO A 741 -27.55 0.64 4.18
C PRO A 741 -26.17 0.08 4.59
N PHE A 742 -25.58 -0.81 3.77
CA PHE A 742 -24.27 -1.43 3.97
C PHE A 742 -23.16 -0.84 3.11
N GLN A 743 -23.44 0.20 2.33
CA GLN A 743 -22.45 0.93 1.57
C GLN A 743 -21.74 2.00 2.44
N SER A 744 -20.75 2.66 1.84
CA SER A 744 -20.03 3.81 2.39
C SER A 744 -19.90 4.90 1.32
N LEU A 745 -19.67 6.16 1.72
CA LEU A 745 -19.25 7.21 0.79
C LEU A 745 -17.74 7.14 0.55
N ASN A 746 -17.29 7.66 -0.58
CA ASN A 746 -15.87 7.90 -0.87
C ASN A 746 -15.27 8.95 0.07
N PRO A 747 -13.94 9.05 0.19
CA PRO A 747 -13.28 10.03 1.06
C PRO A 747 -13.68 11.49 0.75
N ASP A 748 -13.97 11.80 -0.50
CA ASP A 748 -14.46 13.13 -0.94
C ASP A 748 -15.95 13.40 -0.65
N GLY A 749 -16.67 12.40 -0.13
CA GLY A 749 -18.10 12.46 0.20
C GLY A 749 -19.03 12.10 -0.96
N SER A 750 -18.50 11.67 -2.11
CA SER A 750 -19.30 11.13 -3.20
C SER A 750 -19.85 9.74 -2.86
N VAL A 751 -20.95 9.37 -3.52
CA VAL A 751 -21.57 8.04 -3.36
C VAL A 751 -20.64 7.01 -3.99
N ARG A 752 -20.26 5.98 -3.20
CA ARG A 752 -19.49 4.84 -3.70
C ARG A 752 -20.45 3.75 -4.14
N LEU A 753 -20.32 3.30 -5.38
CA LEU A 753 -21.16 2.21 -5.89
C LEU A 753 -20.69 0.86 -5.34
N ALA A 754 -21.58 -0.13 -5.26
CA ALA A 754 -21.23 -1.47 -4.79
C ALA A 754 -20.06 -2.07 -5.60
N GLU A 755 -20.07 -1.95 -6.94
CA GLU A 755 -18.98 -2.40 -7.81
C GLU A 755 -17.64 -1.73 -7.48
N GLU A 756 -17.64 -0.43 -7.19
CA GLU A 756 -16.44 0.31 -6.77
C GLU A 756 -15.90 -0.21 -5.43
N GLU A 757 -16.78 -0.70 -4.55
CA GLU A 757 -16.35 -1.35 -3.33
C GLU A 757 -15.63 -2.68 -3.58
N TYR A 758 -16.20 -3.57 -4.41
CA TYR A 758 -15.52 -4.80 -4.79
C TYR A 758 -14.17 -4.51 -5.47
N ARG A 759 -14.14 -3.59 -6.43
CA ARG A 759 -12.93 -3.25 -7.18
C ARG A 759 -11.82 -2.72 -6.28
N ALA A 760 -12.14 -1.83 -5.34
CA ALA A 760 -11.14 -1.31 -4.41
C ALA A 760 -10.45 -2.42 -3.62
N PHE A 761 -11.18 -3.44 -3.13
CA PHE A 761 -10.55 -4.54 -2.40
C PHE A 761 -9.78 -5.50 -3.30
N ILE A 762 -10.28 -5.76 -4.52
CA ILE A 762 -9.54 -6.56 -5.52
C ILE A 762 -8.21 -5.88 -5.88
N ASP A 763 -8.23 -4.56 -6.09
CA ASP A 763 -7.04 -3.78 -6.46
C ASP A 763 -6.05 -3.65 -5.30
N LEU A 764 -6.54 -3.62 -4.05
CA LEU A 764 -5.69 -3.70 -2.85
C LEU A 764 -5.00 -5.05 -2.68
N GLY A 765 -5.59 -6.14 -3.22
CA GLY A 765 -4.98 -7.47 -3.17
C GLY A 765 -5.56 -8.41 -2.12
N VAL A 766 -6.83 -8.24 -1.68
CA VAL A 766 -7.46 -9.28 -0.83
C VAL A 766 -7.54 -10.60 -1.58
N ASP A 767 -7.26 -11.73 -0.93
CA ASP A 767 -7.24 -13.07 -1.53
C ASP A 767 -8.64 -13.64 -1.79
N GLY A 768 -9.64 -13.09 -1.10
CA GLY A 768 -11.03 -13.42 -1.31
C GLY A 768 -11.95 -12.52 -0.52
N PHE A 769 -13.25 -12.69 -0.74
CA PHE A 769 -14.25 -11.96 0.03
C PHE A 769 -15.56 -12.75 0.18
N PHE A 770 -16.15 -12.61 1.36
CA PHE A 770 -17.51 -13.03 1.65
C PHE A 770 -18.49 -11.98 1.13
N THR A 771 -19.45 -12.39 0.31
CA THR A 771 -20.51 -11.51 -0.21
C THR A 771 -21.89 -12.14 -0.10
N ASP A 772 -22.88 -11.31 0.25
CA ASP A 772 -24.30 -11.68 0.21
C ASP A 772 -24.85 -11.71 -1.23
N SER A 773 -24.12 -11.12 -2.19
CA SER A 773 -24.50 -10.97 -3.61
C SER A 773 -23.43 -11.58 -4.54
N PRO A 774 -23.34 -12.92 -4.66
CA PRO A 774 -22.29 -13.60 -5.43
C PRO A 774 -22.19 -13.19 -6.90
N ALA A 775 -23.32 -12.86 -7.54
CA ALA A 775 -23.32 -12.40 -8.93
C ALA A 775 -22.52 -11.11 -9.13
N SER A 776 -22.67 -10.15 -8.22
CA SER A 776 -21.94 -8.87 -8.24
C SER A 776 -20.46 -9.09 -7.95
N GLY A 777 -20.14 -9.92 -6.95
CA GLY A 777 -18.77 -10.33 -6.67
C GLY A 777 -18.07 -10.96 -7.87
N ARG A 778 -18.71 -11.94 -8.51
CA ARG A 778 -18.16 -12.60 -9.71
C ARG A 778 -17.99 -11.64 -10.88
N ALA A 779 -18.94 -10.75 -11.10
CA ALA A 779 -18.84 -9.73 -12.15
C ALA A 779 -17.65 -8.78 -11.93
N ALA A 780 -17.40 -8.37 -10.68
CA ALA A 780 -16.25 -7.53 -10.34
C ALA A 780 -14.91 -8.25 -10.60
N VAL A 781 -14.78 -9.52 -10.18
CA VAL A 781 -13.56 -10.30 -10.44
C VAL A 781 -13.37 -10.59 -11.93
N ASP A 782 -14.44 -10.93 -12.67
CA ASP A 782 -14.36 -11.12 -14.13
C ASP A 782 -13.92 -9.85 -14.85
N GLY A 783 -14.42 -8.70 -14.40
CA GLY A 783 -13.97 -7.40 -14.88
C GLY A 783 -12.48 -7.18 -14.62
N ALA A 784 -12.00 -7.49 -13.42
CA ALA A 784 -10.58 -7.33 -13.06
C ALA A 784 -9.67 -8.26 -13.86
N VAL A 785 -10.09 -9.52 -14.07
CA VAL A 785 -9.38 -10.44 -14.96
C VAL A 785 -9.31 -9.89 -16.38
N ALA A 786 -10.40 -9.29 -16.88
CA ALA A 786 -10.42 -8.70 -18.22
C ALA A 786 -9.53 -7.46 -18.33
N ASP A 787 -9.33 -6.70 -17.25
CA ASP A 787 -8.44 -5.53 -17.23
C ASP A 787 -6.95 -5.93 -17.24
N LEU A 788 -6.61 -7.17 -16.85
CA LEU A 788 -5.25 -7.73 -16.85
C LEU A 788 -4.84 -8.42 -18.17
N LEU A 789 -5.81 -8.84 -18.99
CA LEU A 789 -5.62 -9.55 -20.27
C LEU A 789 -5.61 -8.62 -21.49
#